data_AF-A0A380WAG9-F1
#
_entry.id   AF-A0A380WAG9-F1
#
_cell.length_a   1.000
_cell.length_b   1.000
_cell.length_c   1.000
_cell.angle_alpha   90.00
_cell.angle_beta   90.00
_cell.angle_gamma   90.00
#
_symmetry.space_group_name_H-M   'P 1'
#
loop_
_entity.id
_entity.type
_entity.pdbx_description
1 polymer ?
#
loop_
_entity_poly.entity_id
_entity_poly.type
_entity_poly.pdbx_seq_one_letter_code
_entity_poly.pdbx_strand_id
1 'polypeptide(L)'
;MADVFPIQGFGFLSNYNGAFVSSSAQAAMQEIAGTNANSIELAPRIFLQTKNSNDVIDDPNKTESDANIAAAISNAHALGLTVLLKPMLSGLDGTTAGSKIVPSDPAAFFASYKAQMLDFAQVAQQAGAGSLSIGNELSSLSGPQYQSDWTDLIDSIRQVYHGQLTYSAATDEASHVSFWDQLDEIGINAYPPLTSQLDPSVNEMIAAWNNVPKDNYWAAALDYKSPVDFFHSLATEYGKQVLFTETGYRSLDGTNISPGGWSGSTTPDVKEQADAFNALFQVWSSEGGSWFKGVQIWNWDTNNLYSPTGYSPMGKPAQSLITDWFGGHIQPPPLVENGSPVADVIDAGSGNDMVAGGLGNDVIHGGAGNDTITGGPSTISPLSETMITVTGYGTVVNGIGAQMQLLINGQQVGGTVEFHNAADSTEYQSHTFTFHNPSAVTSLDVGFINDGYDDVTGADRNLFIKDVTVNGHELSIPDAINPSSPGTGSLYGNRAIHFDMDDHQNLFSGDQTDNDTIDGGPGNDVITGGAGADVIHGGTGDDQIIGGPGTATAYSQLYGDDGNDIIKTVSIDNGALLDGGRGKDQLYGGWTANVMNGGPDADYLSGGGGNDIMHGNDGDDTLKGGPAADRMYGDDGSDTLQGGTGNEFLYGGNDNDKLTGGAGNDYLSGGSGNDTFIFGPGFGKDVISDFHNTNGERDIIQFDHTVFSDFNSLQSHMIQEGTDVIITADANNTIDLQNTRLDHLSVDDFRFV
;
A
#
# COMPACT_ATOMS: atom_id res chain seq x y z
N MET A 1 -10.15 21.24 5.03
CA MET A 1 -9.99 19.99 5.78
C MET A 1 -10.66 18.92 4.95
N ALA A 2 -10.03 17.76 4.84
CA ALA A 2 -10.60 16.64 4.10
C ALA A 2 -11.86 16.14 4.82
N ASP A 3 -12.79 15.56 4.04
CA ASP A 3 -13.90 14.77 4.57
C ASP A 3 -13.34 13.57 5.36
N VAL A 4 -14.04 13.09 6.38
CA VAL A 4 -13.57 11.91 7.16
C VAL A 4 -13.75 10.63 6.36
N PHE A 5 -14.76 10.58 5.48
CA PHE A 5 -14.95 9.47 4.55
C PHE A 5 -15.28 9.99 3.15
N PRO A 6 -14.92 9.23 2.09
CA PRO A 6 -15.37 9.51 0.74
C PRO A 6 -16.90 9.66 0.64
N ILE A 7 -17.66 8.82 1.35
CA ILE A 7 -19.13 8.91 1.46
C ILE A 7 -19.52 9.11 2.92
N GLN A 8 -20.11 10.28 3.20
CA GLN A 8 -20.64 10.62 4.52
C GLN A 8 -22.02 11.28 4.35
N GLY A 9 -23.08 10.54 4.65
CA GLY A 9 -24.44 10.97 4.31
C GLY A 9 -25.52 10.41 5.22
N PHE A 10 -26.77 10.57 4.79
CA PHE A 10 -27.95 10.12 5.51
C PHE A 10 -28.94 9.39 4.61
N GLY A 11 -29.57 8.36 5.16
CA GLY A 11 -30.75 7.70 4.59
C GLY A 11 -31.98 8.61 4.61
N PHE A 12 -32.73 8.62 3.52
CA PHE A 12 -33.89 9.47 3.32
C PHE A 12 -35.04 8.67 2.71
N LEU A 13 -35.92 8.19 3.59
CA LEU A 13 -36.97 7.22 3.26
C LEU A 13 -38.30 7.88 2.89
N SER A 14 -38.83 7.56 1.72
CA SER A 14 -40.21 7.95 1.36
C SER A 14 -41.23 6.97 1.93
N ASN A 15 -42.33 7.51 2.49
CA ASN A 15 -43.46 6.73 3.00
C ASN A 15 -44.76 6.97 2.21
N TYR A 16 -44.77 7.92 1.28
CA TYR A 16 -45.91 8.24 0.43
C TYR A 16 -45.47 8.90 -0.88
N ASN A 17 -46.27 8.78 -1.92
CA ASN A 17 -46.00 9.44 -3.20
C ASN A 17 -46.00 10.97 -3.04
N GLY A 18 -44.87 11.61 -3.32
CA GLY A 18 -44.65 13.04 -3.18
C GLY A 18 -43.92 13.45 -1.90
N ALA A 19 -43.48 12.51 -1.07
CA ALA A 19 -42.75 12.81 0.15
C ALA A 19 -41.42 13.53 -0.15
N PHE A 20 -40.65 13.05 -1.13
CA PHE A 20 -39.34 13.63 -1.48
C PHE A 20 -39.38 15.05 -2.01
N VAL A 21 -40.50 15.48 -2.59
CA VAL A 21 -40.68 16.83 -3.15
C VAL A 21 -41.51 17.73 -2.25
N SER A 22 -41.84 17.28 -1.05
CA SER A 22 -42.52 18.10 -0.05
C SER A 22 -41.61 19.25 0.44
N SER A 23 -42.21 20.34 0.92
CA SER A 23 -41.45 21.45 1.50
C SER A 23 -40.65 21.03 2.74
N SER A 24 -41.16 20.07 3.50
CA SER A 24 -40.44 19.50 4.65
C SER A 24 -39.23 18.69 4.21
N ALA A 25 -39.34 17.92 3.12
CA ALA A 25 -38.21 17.17 2.60
C ALA A 25 -37.11 18.09 2.07
N GLN A 26 -37.47 19.19 1.40
CA GLN A 26 -36.50 20.20 0.97
C GLN A 26 -35.77 20.86 2.15
N ALA A 27 -36.50 21.16 3.24
CA ALA A 27 -35.89 21.69 4.46
C ALA A 27 -34.96 20.66 5.12
N ALA A 28 -35.37 19.39 5.19
CA ALA A 28 -34.54 18.31 5.71
C ALA A 28 -33.24 18.12 4.90
N MET A 29 -33.30 18.15 3.57
CA MET A 29 -32.10 18.08 2.72
C MET A 29 -31.14 19.25 2.97
N GLN A 30 -31.66 20.46 3.21
CA GLN A 30 -30.83 21.61 3.60
C GLN A 30 -30.16 21.41 4.96
N GLU A 31 -30.86 20.83 5.93
CA GLU A 31 -30.27 20.52 7.23
C GLU A 31 -29.20 19.43 7.13
N ILE A 32 -29.41 18.39 6.31
CA ILE A 32 -28.41 17.36 5.99
C ILE A 32 -27.15 17.99 5.40
N ALA A 33 -27.28 18.83 4.37
CA ALA A 33 -26.12 19.51 3.78
C ALA A 33 -25.39 20.41 4.81
N GLY A 34 -26.14 20.95 5.77
CA GLY A 34 -25.60 21.74 6.88
C GLY A 34 -24.77 20.95 7.90
N THR A 35 -24.77 19.61 7.86
CA THR A 35 -23.92 18.76 8.72
C THR A 35 -22.60 18.37 8.05
N ASN A 36 -22.19 19.05 6.97
CA ASN A 36 -21.04 18.67 6.14
C ASN A 36 -21.18 17.29 5.46
N ALA A 37 -22.40 16.76 5.34
CA ALA A 37 -22.63 15.58 4.52
C ALA A 37 -22.30 15.88 3.05
N ASN A 38 -21.70 14.92 2.35
CA ASN A 38 -21.38 15.00 0.92
C ASN A 38 -22.28 14.08 0.07
N SER A 39 -23.18 13.34 0.72
CA SER A 39 -24.08 12.40 0.06
C SER A 39 -25.44 12.28 0.76
N ILE A 40 -26.41 11.74 0.02
CA ILE A 40 -27.74 11.37 0.54
C ILE A 40 -28.23 10.08 -0.13
N GLU A 41 -28.80 9.18 0.65
CA GLU A 41 -29.45 7.99 0.15
C GLU A 41 -30.97 8.23 0.02
N LEU A 42 -31.48 8.23 -1.21
CA LEU A 42 -32.92 8.34 -1.47
C LEU A 42 -33.52 6.94 -1.54
N ALA A 43 -34.39 6.61 -0.58
CA ALA A 43 -35.02 5.29 -0.47
C ALA A 43 -36.52 5.33 -0.83
N PRO A 44 -36.92 5.21 -2.11
CA PRO A 44 -38.31 5.03 -2.48
C PRO A 44 -38.79 3.62 -2.09
N ARG A 45 -40.08 3.47 -1.75
CA ARG A 45 -40.67 2.17 -1.39
C ARG A 45 -41.37 1.51 -2.57
N ILE A 46 -41.11 0.22 -2.74
CA ILE A 46 -41.88 -0.71 -3.58
C ILE A 46 -42.46 -1.82 -2.72
N PHE A 47 -43.48 -2.52 -3.23
CA PHE A 47 -44.31 -3.37 -2.38
C PHE A 47 -44.53 -4.79 -2.90
N LEU A 48 -44.79 -5.71 -1.97
CA LEU A 48 -45.44 -6.99 -2.21
C LEU A 48 -46.81 -7.00 -1.54
N GLN A 49 -47.74 -7.82 -2.02
CA GLN A 49 -49.02 -8.00 -1.32
C GLN A 49 -48.83 -8.68 0.05
N THR A 50 -47.96 -9.69 0.11
CA THR A 50 -47.51 -10.43 1.30
C THR A 50 -46.08 -10.96 1.05
N LYS A 51 -45.37 -11.45 2.07
CA LYS A 51 -44.01 -12.00 1.89
C LYS A 51 -43.88 -13.22 0.95
N ASN A 52 -44.98 -13.88 0.61
CA ASN A 52 -44.99 -15.03 -0.31
C ASN A 52 -45.45 -14.67 -1.73
N SER A 53 -45.77 -13.39 -1.95
CA SER A 53 -46.20 -12.90 -3.26
C SER A 53 -45.03 -12.85 -4.23
N ASN A 54 -45.33 -13.01 -5.51
CA ASN A 54 -44.34 -12.94 -6.58
C ASN A 54 -44.36 -11.55 -7.26
N ASP A 55 -45.50 -10.87 -7.28
CA ASP A 55 -45.62 -9.58 -7.97
C ASP A 55 -45.13 -8.41 -7.11
N VAL A 56 -44.22 -7.61 -7.66
CA VAL A 56 -43.73 -6.35 -7.10
C VAL A 56 -44.59 -5.20 -7.62
N ILE A 57 -45.11 -4.41 -6.70
CA ILE A 57 -46.19 -3.44 -6.89
C ILE A 57 -45.70 -2.04 -6.56
N ASP A 58 -45.98 -1.10 -7.46
CA ASP A 58 -45.95 0.33 -7.15
C ASP A 58 -47.32 0.74 -6.66
N ASP A 59 -47.46 0.98 -5.36
CA ASP A 59 -48.71 1.52 -4.82
C ASP A 59 -48.73 3.01 -5.16
N PRO A 60 -49.69 3.50 -5.97
CA PRO A 60 -49.67 4.88 -6.47
C PRO A 60 -49.76 5.93 -5.35
N ASN A 61 -50.16 5.56 -4.13
CA ASN A 61 -50.19 6.46 -2.98
C ASN A 61 -48.94 6.35 -2.11
N LYS A 62 -48.16 5.27 -2.24
CA LYS A 62 -47.02 4.97 -1.34
C LYS A 62 -45.66 5.00 -2.04
N THR A 63 -45.60 4.62 -3.30
CA THR A 63 -44.40 4.61 -4.12
C THR A 63 -44.20 5.98 -4.76
N GLU A 64 -42.98 6.50 -4.70
CA GLU A 64 -42.63 7.75 -5.37
C GLU A 64 -42.74 7.60 -6.87
N SER A 65 -43.24 8.64 -7.55
CA SER A 65 -43.15 8.68 -9.01
C SER A 65 -41.73 9.01 -9.46
N ASP A 66 -41.35 8.55 -10.65
CA ASP A 66 -40.08 8.88 -11.31
C ASP A 66 -39.79 10.37 -11.34
N ALA A 67 -40.82 11.18 -11.59
CA ALA A 67 -40.70 12.64 -11.61
C ALA A 67 -40.30 13.19 -10.23
N ASN A 68 -40.82 12.63 -9.15
CA ASN A 68 -40.44 13.04 -7.80
C ASN A 68 -39.03 12.58 -7.47
N ILE A 69 -38.63 11.38 -7.87
CA ILE A 69 -37.28 10.84 -7.65
C ILE A 69 -36.25 11.70 -8.41
N ALA A 70 -36.48 11.96 -9.69
CA ALA A 70 -35.62 12.82 -10.49
C ALA A 70 -35.52 14.25 -9.93
N ALA A 71 -36.64 14.82 -9.46
CA ALA A 71 -36.64 16.13 -8.82
C ALA A 71 -35.87 16.11 -7.48
N ALA A 72 -35.99 15.05 -6.69
CA ALA A 72 -35.25 14.89 -5.44
C ALA A 72 -33.74 14.78 -5.67
N ILE A 73 -33.32 14.01 -6.68
CA ILE A 73 -31.91 13.92 -7.11
C ILE A 73 -31.40 15.30 -7.51
N SER A 74 -32.16 16.03 -8.33
CA SER A 74 -31.78 17.40 -8.73
C SER A 74 -31.68 18.36 -7.53
N ASN A 75 -32.54 18.22 -6.53
CA ASN A 75 -32.49 19.04 -5.31
C ASN A 75 -31.25 18.72 -4.47
N ALA A 76 -30.90 17.44 -4.34
CA ALA A 76 -29.69 16.99 -3.65
C ALA A 76 -28.42 17.53 -4.33
N HIS A 77 -28.30 17.39 -5.65
CA HIS A 77 -27.17 17.95 -6.40
C HIS A 77 -27.05 19.46 -6.27
N ALA A 78 -28.17 20.19 -6.19
CA ALA A 78 -28.16 21.64 -5.98
C ALA A 78 -27.58 22.04 -4.61
N LEU A 79 -27.52 21.11 -3.66
CA LEU A 79 -26.90 21.26 -2.34
C LEU A 79 -25.48 20.68 -2.28
N GLY A 80 -24.94 20.17 -3.39
CA GLY A 80 -23.62 19.53 -3.44
C GLY A 80 -23.60 18.09 -2.94
N LEU A 81 -24.76 17.45 -2.74
CA LEU A 81 -24.87 16.08 -2.27
C LEU A 81 -24.89 15.11 -3.45
N THR A 82 -24.00 14.12 -3.45
CA THR A 82 -24.11 12.95 -4.33
C THR A 82 -25.27 12.06 -3.90
N VAL A 83 -25.84 11.28 -4.82
CA VAL A 83 -27.04 10.47 -4.53
C VAL A 83 -26.79 8.98 -4.70
N LEU A 84 -27.12 8.21 -3.66
CA LEU A 84 -27.39 6.77 -3.74
C LEU A 84 -28.91 6.57 -3.85
N LEU A 85 -29.39 5.96 -4.93
CA LEU A 85 -30.80 5.54 -5.04
C LEU A 85 -30.95 4.13 -4.49
N LYS A 86 -31.85 3.91 -3.53
CA LYS A 86 -32.05 2.60 -2.88
C LYS A 86 -33.53 2.22 -2.78
N PRO A 87 -34.12 1.61 -3.82
CA PRO A 87 -35.49 1.12 -3.74
C PRO A 87 -35.64 0.03 -2.66
N MET A 88 -36.56 0.25 -1.70
CA MET A 88 -36.79 -0.67 -0.58
C MET A 88 -38.10 -1.44 -0.75
N LEU A 89 -38.03 -2.77 -0.65
CA LEU A 89 -39.18 -3.66 -0.78
C LEU A 89 -39.89 -3.88 0.58
N SER A 90 -41.22 -3.86 0.60
CA SER A 90 -42.02 -4.06 1.83
C SER A 90 -43.37 -4.75 1.58
N GLY A 91 -43.93 -5.43 2.58
CA GLY A 91 -45.27 -6.04 2.48
C GLY A 91 -46.40 -5.04 2.76
N LEU A 92 -47.43 -4.99 1.92
CA LEU A 92 -48.65 -4.19 2.16
C LEU A 92 -49.47 -4.70 3.34
N ASP A 93 -49.33 -5.96 3.70
CA ASP A 93 -49.93 -6.60 4.87
C ASP A 93 -49.24 -6.25 6.19
N GLY A 94 -48.24 -5.36 6.17
CA GLY A 94 -47.47 -4.97 7.35
C GLY A 94 -46.32 -5.92 7.66
N THR A 95 -46.00 -6.83 6.74
CA THR A 95 -44.82 -7.68 6.84
C THR A 95 -43.54 -6.83 6.78
N THR A 96 -42.77 -6.81 7.88
CA THR A 96 -41.61 -5.92 8.12
C THR A 96 -40.32 -6.46 7.48
N ALA A 97 -39.27 -5.63 7.36
CA ALA A 97 -37.98 -5.99 6.75
C ALA A 97 -37.41 -7.35 7.25
N GLY A 98 -37.41 -7.60 8.56
CA GLY A 98 -36.89 -8.86 9.15
C GLY A 98 -37.74 -10.13 8.95
N SER A 99 -38.85 -10.06 8.23
CA SER A 99 -39.78 -11.20 8.07
C SER A 99 -39.38 -12.21 6.99
N LYS A 100 -38.28 -11.92 6.27
CA LYS A 100 -37.69 -12.64 5.14
C LYS A 100 -38.69 -12.83 3.98
N ILE A 101 -38.41 -12.22 2.84
CA ILE A 101 -39.23 -12.33 1.63
C ILE A 101 -39.00 -13.69 0.99
N VAL A 102 -40.02 -14.54 0.94
CA VAL A 102 -39.93 -15.92 0.44
C VAL A 102 -41.02 -16.13 -0.62
N PRO A 103 -40.80 -15.65 -1.86
CA PRO A 103 -41.78 -15.77 -2.93
C PRO A 103 -42.15 -17.23 -3.18
N SER A 104 -43.42 -17.48 -3.51
CA SER A 104 -43.90 -18.82 -3.85
C SER A 104 -43.33 -19.34 -5.18
N ASP A 105 -42.98 -18.43 -6.08
CA ASP A 105 -42.29 -18.67 -7.36
C ASP A 105 -41.17 -17.62 -7.51
N PRO A 106 -39.93 -17.96 -7.13
CA PRO A 106 -38.80 -17.03 -7.22
C PRO A 106 -38.55 -16.50 -8.64
N ALA A 107 -38.76 -17.31 -9.68
CA ALA A 107 -38.53 -16.88 -11.06
C ALA A 107 -39.56 -15.82 -11.49
N ALA A 108 -40.83 -16.01 -11.13
CA ALA A 108 -41.86 -14.99 -11.35
C ALA A 108 -41.57 -13.71 -10.55
N PHE A 109 -41.05 -13.85 -9.33
CA PHE A 109 -40.62 -12.71 -8.51
C PHE A 109 -39.50 -11.92 -9.17
N PHE A 110 -38.40 -12.56 -9.57
CA PHE A 110 -37.28 -11.88 -10.20
C PHE A 110 -37.68 -11.21 -11.51
N ALA A 111 -38.57 -11.81 -12.30
CA ALA A 111 -39.11 -11.17 -13.50
C ALA A 111 -39.88 -9.87 -13.17
N SER A 112 -40.72 -9.87 -12.13
CA SER A 112 -41.44 -8.68 -11.69
C SER A 112 -40.52 -7.63 -11.06
N TYR A 113 -39.55 -8.07 -10.24
CA TYR A 113 -38.60 -7.21 -9.56
C TYR A 113 -37.67 -6.51 -10.55
N LYS A 114 -37.18 -7.26 -11.56
CA LYS A 114 -36.36 -6.73 -12.65
C LYS A 114 -37.05 -5.61 -13.42
N ALA A 115 -38.34 -5.76 -13.72
CA ALA A 115 -39.08 -4.71 -14.41
C ALA A 115 -39.07 -3.38 -13.62
N GLN A 116 -39.22 -3.45 -12.30
CA GLN A 116 -39.21 -2.26 -11.45
C GLN A 116 -37.83 -1.67 -11.26
N MET A 117 -36.82 -2.52 -11.05
CA MET A 117 -35.45 -2.04 -10.90
C MET A 117 -34.90 -1.41 -12.19
N LEU A 118 -35.36 -1.85 -13.37
CA LEU A 118 -35.02 -1.19 -14.63
C LEU A 118 -35.61 0.21 -14.76
N ASP A 119 -36.80 0.45 -14.21
CA ASP A 119 -37.40 1.78 -14.18
C ASP A 119 -36.60 2.72 -13.28
N PHE A 120 -36.27 2.29 -12.06
CA PHE A 120 -35.38 3.06 -11.18
C PHE A 120 -34.00 3.30 -11.79
N ALA A 121 -33.42 2.32 -12.49
CA ALA A 121 -32.13 2.47 -13.16
C ALA A 121 -32.19 3.54 -14.28
N GLN A 122 -33.28 3.58 -15.05
CA GLN A 122 -33.48 4.62 -16.07
C GLN A 122 -33.60 6.01 -15.45
N VAL A 123 -34.35 6.14 -14.36
CA VAL A 123 -34.49 7.42 -13.64
C VAL A 123 -33.17 7.85 -13.01
N ALA A 124 -32.45 6.93 -12.36
CA ALA A 124 -31.12 7.15 -11.80
C ALA A 124 -30.14 7.65 -12.87
N GLN A 125 -30.10 7.00 -14.04
CA GLN A 125 -29.23 7.40 -15.15
C GLN A 125 -29.60 8.79 -15.69
N GLN A 126 -30.88 9.06 -15.88
CA GLN A 126 -31.36 10.32 -16.45
C GLN A 126 -31.15 11.50 -15.51
N ALA A 127 -31.34 11.29 -14.20
CA ALA A 127 -31.19 12.32 -13.18
C ALA A 127 -29.75 12.45 -12.64
N GLY A 128 -28.87 11.49 -12.97
CA GLY A 128 -27.46 11.52 -12.62
C GLY A 128 -27.15 11.05 -11.20
N ALA A 129 -27.90 10.08 -10.64
CA ALA A 129 -27.52 9.46 -9.38
C ALA A 129 -26.12 8.80 -9.51
N GLY A 130 -25.30 8.91 -8.47
CA GLY A 130 -23.94 8.38 -8.47
C GLY A 130 -23.89 6.87 -8.22
N SER A 131 -24.77 6.38 -7.36
CA SER A 131 -24.90 4.95 -7.03
C SER A 131 -26.37 4.48 -7.08
N LEU A 132 -26.58 3.20 -7.40
CA LEU A 132 -27.86 2.50 -7.32
C LEU A 132 -27.69 1.20 -6.52
N SER A 133 -28.46 1.05 -5.44
CA SER A 133 -28.57 -0.22 -4.72
C SER A 133 -29.62 -1.11 -5.39
N ILE A 134 -29.20 -2.27 -5.87
CA ILE A 134 -30.06 -3.20 -6.63
C ILE A 134 -30.98 -4.04 -5.74
N GLY A 135 -30.86 -3.92 -4.43
CA GLY A 135 -31.68 -4.62 -3.46
C GLY A 135 -31.30 -4.28 -2.02
N ASN A 136 -32.20 -4.57 -1.09
CA ASN A 136 -32.03 -4.27 0.33
C ASN A 136 -32.54 -5.42 1.19
N GLU A 137 -31.64 -6.10 1.90
CA GLU A 137 -31.92 -7.18 2.87
C GLU A 137 -32.81 -8.30 2.33
N LEU A 138 -32.58 -8.73 1.08
CA LEU A 138 -33.26 -9.85 0.45
C LEU A 138 -32.58 -11.19 0.82
N SER A 139 -32.30 -11.41 2.12
CA SER A 139 -31.42 -12.49 2.60
C SER A 139 -31.87 -13.91 2.29
N SER A 140 -33.15 -14.12 1.98
CA SER A 140 -33.67 -15.41 1.50
C SER A 140 -33.51 -15.62 -0.01
N LEU A 141 -32.99 -14.63 -0.72
CA LEU A 141 -32.86 -14.56 -2.18
C LEU A 141 -31.45 -14.21 -2.67
N SER A 142 -30.44 -14.07 -1.80
CA SER A 142 -29.09 -13.65 -2.19
C SER A 142 -28.05 -14.78 -2.36
N GLY A 143 -28.39 -16.00 -1.90
CA GLY A 143 -27.51 -17.16 -1.98
C GLY A 143 -27.33 -17.76 -3.39
N PRO A 144 -26.38 -18.70 -3.56
CA PRO A 144 -25.94 -19.21 -4.88
C PRO A 144 -27.05 -19.76 -5.79
N GLN A 145 -28.14 -20.26 -5.20
CA GLN A 145 -29.28 -20.79 -5.96
C GLN A 145 -30.02 -19.73 -6.81
N TYR A 146 -29.83 -18.44 -6.52
CA TYR A 146 -30.43 -17.32 -7.27
C TYR A 146 -29.39 -16.49 -8.02
N GLN A 147 -28.12 -16.92 -8.05
CA GLN A 147 -27.04 -16.17 -8.68
C GLN A 147 -27.36 -15.82 -10.14
N SER A 148 -27.94 -16.76 -10.89
CA SER A 148 -28.34 -16.51 -12.29
C SER A 148 -29.43 -15.45 -12.45
N ASP A 149 -30.37 -15.37 -11.50
CA ASP A 149 -31.44 -14.37 -11.53
C ASP A 149 -30.88 -12.97 -11.25
N TRP A 150 -29.93 -12.88 -10.30
CA TRP A 150 -29.20 -11.64 -10.01
C TRP A 150 -28.30 -11.21 -11.17
N THR A 151 -27.58 -12.14 -11.81
CA THR A 151 -26.79 -11.83 -13.01
C THR A 151 -27.67 -11.27 -14.14
N ASP A 152 -28.83 -11.89 -14.42
CA ASP A 152 -29.76 -11.36 -15.44
C ASP A 152 -30.30 -9.96 -15.09
N LEU A 153 -30.53 -9.69 -13.80
CA LEU A 153 -30.90 -8.36 -13.32
C LEU A 153 -29.77 -7.35 -13.53
N ILE A 154 -28.56 -7.65 -13.05
CA ILE A 154 -27.38 -6.80 -13.12
C ILE A 154 -27.05 -6.46 -14.58
N ASP A 155 -26.97 -7.47 -15.45
CA ASP A 155 -26.70 -7.30 -16.87
C ASP A 155 -27.71 -6.37 -17.54
N SER A 156 -28.97 -6.46 -17.14
CA SER A 156 -30.03 -5.62 -17.70
C SER A 156 -29.98 -4.20 -17.17
N ILE A 157 -29.66 -3.99 -15.89
CA ILE A 157 -29.44 -2.66 -15.31
C ILE A 157 -28.25 -1.99 -15.98
N ARG A 158 -27.15 -2.71 -16.21
CA ARG A 158 -25.94 -2.17 -16.87
C ARG A 158 -26.15 -1.72 -18.32
N GLN A 159 -27.21 -2.20 -18.99
CA GLN A 159 -27.59 -1.70 -20.32
C GLN A 159 -28.14 -0.27 -20.28
N VAL A 160 -28.61 0.20 -19.11
CA VAL A 160 -29.28 1.49 -18.96
C VAL A 160 -28.63 2.42 -17.93
N TYR A 161 -27.85 1.89 -16.98
CA TYR A 161 -27.22 2.66 -15.91
C TYR A 161 -25.71 2.40 -15.85
N HIS A 162 -24.93 3.49 -15.81
CA HIS A 162 -23.46 3.46 -15.88
C HIS A 162 -22.76 4.05 -14.66
N GLY A 163 -23.51 4.40 -13.61
CA GLY A 163 -22.94 4.73 -12.31
C GLY A 163 -22.58 3.47 -11.51
N GLN A 164 -22.27 3.68 -10.23
CA GLN A 164 -21.87 2.60 -9.31
C GLN A 164 -23.08 1.72 -8.94
N LEU A 165 -22.92 0.40 -8.99
CA LEU A 165 -23.91 -0.56 -8.52
C LEU A 165 -23.47 -1.18 -7.20
N THR A 166 -24.40 -1.23 -6.26
CA THR A 166 -24.26 -1.94 -4.98
C THR A 166 -25.46 -2.80 -4.68
N TYR A 167 -25.39 -3.60 -3.63
CA TYR A 167 -26.50 -4.30 -3.01
C TYR A 167 -26.40 -4.06 -1.51
N SER A 168 -27.50 -3.69 -0.85
CA SER A 168 -27.52 -3.39 0.58
C SER A 168 -27.86 -4.65 1.38
N ALA A 169 -26.84 -5.46 1.67
CA ALA A 169 -27.00 -6.70 2.43
C ALA A 169 -27.26 -6.42 3.91
N ALA A 170 -28.05 -7.26 4.58
CA ALA A 170 -28.04 -7.28 6.04
C ALA A 170 -26.64 -7.71 6.55
N THR A 171 -26.26 -7.27 7.75
CA THR A 171 -24.96 -7.63 8.34
C THR A 171 -24.73 -9.15 8.38
N ASP A 172 -25.75 -9.93 8.74
CA ASP A 172 -25.72 -11.40 8.84
C ASP A 172 -26.01 -12.12 7.50
N GLU A 173 -26.15 -11.36 6.42
CA GLU A 173 -26.32 -11.86 5.06
C GLU A 173 -25.06 -11.70 4.21
N ALA A 174 -24.20 -10.74 4.56
CA ALA A 174 -23.11 -10.25 3.71
C ALA A 174 -22.16 -11.35 3.19
N SER A 175 -21.83 -12.33 4.03
CA SER A 175 -20.98 -13.49 3.68
C SER A 175 -21.64 -14.53 2.77
N HIS A 176 -22.95 -14.40 2.53
CA HIS A 176 -23.75 -15.35 1.74
C HIS A 176 -24.20 -14.79 0.39
N VAL A 177 -23.98 -13.51 0.13
CA VAL A 177 -24.32 -12.87 -1.14
C VAL A 177 -23.44 -13.45 -2.25
N SER A 178 -24.06 -14.06 -3.25
CA SER A 178 -23.37 -14.87 -4.27
C SER A 178 -22.92 -14.11 -5.52
N PHE A 179 -23.01 -12.78 -5.52
CA PHE A 179 -22.83 -11.95 -6.72
C PHE A 179 -22.07 -10.65 -6.44
N TRP A 180 -21.31 -10.56 -5.35
CA TRP A 180 -20.48 -9.38 -5.05
C TRP A 180 -19.50 -9.08 -6.18
N ASP A 181 -18.94 -10.11 -6.82
CA ASP A 181 -18.01 -10.03 -7.94
C ASP A 181 -18.54 -9.18 -9.13
N GLN A 182 -19.86 -9.16 -9.31
CA GLN A 182 -20.55 -8.46 -10.41
C GLN A 182 -20.96 -7.00 -10.08
N LEU A 183 -20.79 -6.56 -8.83
CA LEU A 183 -21.11 -5.21 -8.37
C LEU A 183 -19.87 -4.32 -8.34
N ASP A 184 -20.00 -3.02 -8.12
CA ASP A 184 -18.82 -2.14 -8.00
C ASP A 184 -18.37 -1.97 -6.55
N GLU A 185 -19.30 -2.04 -5.61
CA GLU A 185 -19.06 -1.81 -4.18
C GLU A 185 -19.91 -2.76 -3.30
N ILE A 186 -19.37 -3.12 -2.13
CA ILE A 186 -20.08 -3.96 -1.14
C ILE A 186 -20.93 -3.06 -0.26
N GLY A 187 -22.26 -3.20 -0.34
CA GLY A 187 -23.20 -2.40 0.45
C GLY A 187 -23.70 -3.16 1.67
N ILE A 188 -23.58 -2.55 2.85
CA ILE A 188 -23.97 -3.20 4.11
C ILE A 188 -24.93 -2.32 4.90
N ASN A 189 -26.04 -2.90 5.35
CA ASN A 189 -26.81 -2.37 6.46
C ASN A 189 -26.17 -2.88 7.76
N ALA A 190 -25.24 -2.08 8.32
CA ALA A 190 -24.33 -2.41 9.40
C ALA A 190 -24.97 -2.15 10.78
N TYR A 191 -25.55 -3.19 11.36
CA TYR A 191 -26.18 -3.18 12.69
C TYR A 191 -25.74 -4.38 13.57
N PRO A 192 -24.44 -4.72 13.67
CA PRO A 192 -24.01 -5.73 14.62
C PRO A 192 -24.29 -5.26 16.07
N PRO A 193 -24.64 -6.16 17.00
CA PRO A 193 -24.68 -5.81 18.42
C PRO A 193 -23.31 -5.37 18.88
N LEU A 194 -23.24 -4.22 19.53
CA LEU A 194 -21.99 -3.70 20.07
C LEU A 194 -21.74 -4.30 21.46
N THR A 195 -22.75 -4.36 22.33
CA THR A 195 -22.51 -4.85 23.69
C THR A 195 -23.70 -5.61 24.25
N SER A 196 -23.47 -6.28 25.38
CA SER A 196 -24.54 -6.80 26.23
C SER A 196 -24.86 -5.87 27.40
N GLN A 197 -24.15 -4.75 27.53
CA GLN A 197 -24.36 -3.74 28.56
C GLN A 197 -25.42 -2.71 28.14
N LEU A 198 -26.19 -2.21 29.10
CA LEU A 198 -27.23 -1.19 28.86
C LEU A 198 -26.66 0.23 28.73
N ASP A 199 -25.56 0.54 29.41
CA ASP A 199 -24.92 1.88 29.42
C ASP A 199 -23.40 1.73 29.26
N PRO A 200 -22.93 1.28 28.07
CA PRO A 200 -21.50 1.13 27.82
C PRO A 200 -20.81 2.48 27.67
N SER A 201 -19.56 2.56 28.09
CA SER A 201 -18.68 3.68 27.70
C SER A 201 -18.32 3.62 26.21
N VAL A 202 -17.89 4.76 25.65
CA VAL A 202 -17.39 4.84 24.26
C VAL A 202 -16.29 3.82 24.01
N ASN A 203 -15.33 3.66 24.94
CA ASN A 203 -14.24 2.70 24.80
C ASN A 203 -14.72 1.23 24.79
N GLU A 204 -15.78 0.90 25.54
CA GLU A 204 -16.36 -0.44 25.49
C GLU A 204 -17.07 -0.71 24.16
N MET A 205 -17.66 0.32 23.54
CA MET A 205 -18.24 0.22 22.19
C MET A 205 -17.18 0.14 21.10
N ILE A 206 -16.07 0.89 21.21
CA ILE A 206 -14.90 0.75 20.32
C ILE A 206 -14.35 -0.67 20.40
N ALA A 207 -14.11 -1.16 21.63
CA ALA A 207 -13.64 -2.52 21.83
C ALA A 207 -14.60 -3.57 21.25
N ALA A 208 -15.91 -3.29 21.21
CA ALA A 208 -16.86 -4.22 20.63
C ALA A 208 -16.77 -4.36 19.11
N TRP A 209 -16.48 -3.27 18.40
CA TRP A 209 -16.24 -3.32 16.95
C TRP A 209 -15.01 -4.17 16.59
N ASN A 210 -14.02 -4.21 17.50
CA ASN A 210 -12.75 -4.93 17.32
C ASN A 210 -12.71 -6.29 18.05
N ASN A 211 -13.82 -6.77 18.60
CA ASN A 211 -13.88 -8.08 19.26
C ASN A 211 -14.93 -8.97 18.61
N VAL A 212 -14.63 -10.27 18.55
CA VAL A 212 -15.60 -11.28 18.15
C VAL A 212 -16.86 -11.16 19.02
N PRO A 213 -18.06 -11.06 18.43
CA PRO A 213 -19.29 -10.95 19.22
C PRO A 213 -19.43 -12.08 20.23
N LYS A 214 -19.86 -11.75 21.45
CA LYS A 214 -20.07 -12.77 22.51
C LYS A 214 -21.29 -13.65 22.24
N ASP A 215 -22.24 -13.15 21.46
CA ASP A 215 -23.42 -13.90 21.07
C ASP A 215 -23.05 -14.90 19.96
N ASN A 216 -23.39 -16.19 20.16
CA ASN A 216 -23.00 -17.25 19.22
C ASN A 216 -23.62 -17.09 17.83
N TYR A 217 -24.80 -16.48 17.71
CA TYR A 217 -25.40 -16.24 16.40
C TYR A 217 -24.60 -15.20 15.64
N TRP A 218 -24.31 -14.06 16.27
CA TRP A 218 -23.53 -13.00 15.64
C TRP A 218 -22.08 -13.37 15.41
N ALA A 219 -21.46 -14.12 16.32
CA ALA A 219 -20.14 -14.70 16.08
C ALA A 219 -20.15 -15.57 14.83
N ALA A 220 -21.12 -16.49 14.69
CA ALA A 220 -21.21 -17.33 13.50
C ALA A 220 -21.54 -16.55 12.22
N ALA A 221 -22.38 -15.51 12.32
CA ALA A 221 -22.74 -14.66 11.17
C ALA A 221 -21.53 -13.89 10.62
N LEU A 222 -20.61 -13.48 11.50
CA LEU A 222 -19.36 -12.81 11.16
C LEU A 222 -18.18 -13.78 11.03
N ASP A 223 -18.43 -15.08 10.84
CA ASP A 223 -17.40 -16.11 10.69
C ASP A 223 -16.35 -16.12 11.83
N TYR A 224 -16.82 -15.87 13.05
CA TYR A 224 -16.04 -15.78 14.28
C TYR A 224 -14.93 -14.71 14.23
N LYS A 225 -15.11 -13.68 13.40
CA LYS A 225 -14.27 -12.48 13.33
C LYS A 225 -14.91 -11.32 14.10
N SER A 226 -14.12 -10.29 14.39
CA SER A 226 -14.69 -9.00 14.81
C SER A 226 -15.47 -8.36 13.64
N PRO A 227 -16.42 -7.45 13.89
CA PRO A 227 -17.03 -6.66 12.83
C PRO A 227 -16.04 -5.99 11.86
N VAL A 228 -14.96 -5.38 12.36
CA VAL A 228 -13.93 -4.75 11.51
C VAL A 228 -13.25 -5.79 10.62
N ASP A 229 -12.71 -6.86 11.21
CA ASP A 229 -12.05 -7.95 10.49
C ASP A 229 -12.98 -8.61 9.46
N PHE A 230 -14.26 -8.77 9.79
CA PHE A 230 -15.24 -9.36 8.90
C PHE A 230 -15.45 -8.51 7.65
N PHE A 231 -15.69 -7.20 7.82
CA PHE A 231 -15.91 -6.31 6.69
C PHE A 231 -14.63 -6.08 5.88
N HIS A 232 -13.47 -5.98 6.53
CA HIS A 232 -12.18 -5.94 5.84
C HIS A 232 -11.97 -7.22 5.02
N SER A 233 -12.22 -8.40 5.60
CA SER A 233 -12.08 -9.67 4.87
C SER A 233 -12.99 -9.78 3.65
N LEU A 234 -14.20 -9.22 3.70
CA LEU A 234 -15.09 -9.12 2.55
C LEU A 234 -14.51 -8.17 1.48
N ALA A 235 -14.01 -7.01 1.89
CA ALA A 235 -13.39 -6.05 0.98
C ALA A 235 -12.21 -6.69 0.22
N THR A 236 -11.34 -7.39 0.94
CA THR A 236 -10.17 -8.08 0.40
C THR A 236 -10.55 -9.26 -0.48
N GLU A 237 -11.53 -10.09 -0.08
CA GLU A 237 -11.98 -11.25 -0.86
C GLU A 237 -12.47 -10.86 -2.26
N TYR A 238 -13.19 -9.74 -2.36
CA TYR A 238 -13.78 -9.29 -3.63
C TYR A 238 -13.01 -8.16 -4.32
N GLY A 239 -11.98 -7.60 -3.68
CA GLY A 239 -11.23 -6.44 -4.17
C GLY A 239 -12.11 -5.20 -4.36
N LYS A 240 -13.01 -4.92 -3.41
CA LYS A 240 -14.02 -3.85 -3.49
C LYS A 240 -14.15 -3.12 -2.17
N GLN A 241 -14.41 -1.82 -2.22
CA GLN A 241 -14.67 -1.05 -1.01
C GLN A 241 -16.02 -1.43 -0.38
N VAL A 242 -16.08 -1.33 0.95
CA VAL A 242 -17.29 -1.50 1.75
C VAL A 242 -17.92 -0.13 2.04
N LEU A 243 -19.20 0.01 1.69
CA LEU A 243 -20.03 1.14 2.05
C LEU A 243 -21.09 0.69 3.05
N PHE A 244 -21.18 1.35 4.20
CA PHE A 244 -22.35 1.18 5.07
C PHE A 244 -23.53 1.92 4.48
N THR A 245 -24.30 1.24 3.63
CA THR A 245 -25.52 1.79 3.03
C THR A 245 -26.60 2.07 4.07
N GLU A 246 -26.56 1.41 5.23
CA GLU A 246 -27.27 1.88 6.43
C GLU A 246 -26.42 1.62 7.67
N THR A 247 -26.31 2.61 8.55
CA THR A 247 -25.89 2.38 9.93
C THR A 247 -26.53 3.43 10.84
N GLY A 248 -26.80 3.10 12.09
CA GLY A 248 -27.38 4.08 12.99
C GLY A 248 -27.87 3.50 14.31
N TYR A 249 -28.23 4.41 15.21
CA TYR A 249 -28.63 4.08 16.56
C TYR A 249 -29.88 4.85 16.91
N ARG A 250 -30.81 4.22 17.62
CA ARG A 250 -31.96 4.93 18.17
C ARG A 250 -31.52 5.64 19.45
N SER A 251 -32.16 6.75 19.80
CA SER A 251 -31.93 7.40 21.08
C SER A 251 -32.73 6.74 22.20
N LEU A 252 -32.37 5.49 22.53
CA LEU A 252 -33.01 4.65 23.53
C LEU A 252 -31.95 3.96 24.40
N ASP A 253 -32.28 3.79 25.68
CA ASP A 253 -31.52 2.98 26.65
C ASP A 253 -31.28 1.56 26.11
N GLY A 254 -30.01 1.19 25.95
CA GLY A 254 -29.58 -0.10 25.40
C GLY A 254 -29.61 -0.20 23.87
N THR A 255 -29.60 0.92 23.15
CA THR A 255 -29.53 0.92 21.66
C THR A 255 -28.31 0.15 21.15
N ASN A 256 -27.24 0.06 21.94
CA ASN A 256 -26.01 -0.63 21.59
C ASN A 256 -26.13 -2.17 21.60
N ILE A 257 -27.18 -2.70 22.23
CA ILE A 257 -27.46 -4.15 22.28
C ILE A 257 -28.18 -4.62 21.01
N SER A 258 -29.05 -3.77 20.46
CA SER A 258 -29.80 -4.08 19.25
C SER A 258 -29.96 -2.83 18.37
N PRO A 259 -28.89 -2.43 17.66
CA PRO A 259 -28.89 -1.18 16.89
C PRO A 259 -29.98 -1.12 15.80
N GLY A 260 -30.27 -2.24 15.14
CA GLY A 260 -31.37 -2.39 14.17
C GLY A 260 -32.73 -2.78 14.77
N GLY A 261 -32.82 -2.90 16.10
CA GLY A 261 -33.96 -3.49 16.80
C GLY A 261 -35.12 -2.53 17.09
N TRP A 262 -36.35 -3.02 16.86
CA TRP A 262 -37.58 -2.35 17.34
C TRP A 262 -38.06 -2.88 18.70
N SER A 263 -37.46 -3.96 19.19
CA SER A 263 -37.74 -4.58 20.49
C SER A 263 -36.64 -4.22 21.48
N GLY A 264 -36.97 -3.43 22.49
CA GLY A 264 -36.01 -2.95 23.49
C GLY A 264 -36.64 -1.98 24.48
N SER A 265 -35.80 -1.25 25.23
CA SER A 265 -36.26 -0.16 26.09
C SER A 265 -37.08 0.87 25.31
N THR A 266 -38.01 1.53 25.99
CA THR A 266 -38.74 2.68 25.43
C THR A 266 -38.30 4.00 26.07
N THR A 267 -37.32 3.94 26.97
CA THR A 267 -36.76 5.08 27.69
C THR A 267 -35.87 5.87 26.73
N PRO A 268 -36.16 7.16 26.46
CA PRO A 268 -35.31 8.00 25.63
C PRO A 268 -33.92 8.19 26.24
N ASP A 269 -32.88 7.95 25.45
CA ASP A 269 -31.50 8.30 25.79
C ASP A 269 -30.79 8.89 24.56
N VAL A 270 -30.76 10.23 24.50
CA VAL A 270 -30.10 10.95 23.40
C VAL A 270 -28.59 11.03 23.56
N LYS A 271 -28.06 10.74 24.76
CA LYS A 271 -26.62 10.71 25.01
C LYS A 271 -26.05 9.40 24.49
N GLU A 272 -26.72 8.28 24.78
CA GLU A 272 -26.27 6.96 24.32
C GLU A 272 -26.16 6.90 22.78
N GLN A 273 -27.10 7.51 22.05
CA GLN A 273 -27.00 7.64 20.59
C GLN A 273 -25.73 8.39 20.16
N ALA A 274 -25.40 9.50 20.83
CA ALA A 274 -24.21 10.28 20.51
C ALA A 274 -22.93 9.51 20.84
N ASP A 275 -22.89 8.80 21.97
CA ASP A 275 -21.74 7.97 22.33
C ASP A 275 -21.53 6.82 21.33
N ALA A 276 -22.61 6.21 20.83
CA ALA A 276 -22.56 5.15 19.83
C ALA A 276 -22.03 5.65 18.46
N PHE A 277 -22.48 6.82 18.01
CA PHE A 277 -21.89 7.46 16.83
C PHE A 277 -20.43 7.85 17.05
N ASN A 278 -20.06 8.31 18.25
CA ASN A 278 -18.67 8.64 18.57
C ASN A 278 -17.76 7.40 18.48
N ALA A 279 -18.23 6.26 18.98
CA ALA A 279 -17.51 4.99 18.87
C ALA A 279 -17.41 4.53 17.40
N LEU A 280 -18.51 4.64 16.63
CA LEU A 280 -18.51 4.34 15.20
C LEU A 280 -17.44 5.16 14.47
N PHE A 281 -17.45 6.48 14.61
CA PHE A 281 -16.49 7.31 13.88
C PHE A 281 -15.05 7.06 14.31
N GLN A 282 -14.78 6.86 15.60
CA GLN A 282 -13.43 6.55 16.07
C GLN A 282 -12.89 5.27 15.43
N VAL A 283 -13.67 4.19 15.42
CA VAL A 283 -13.25 2.92 14.82
C VAL A 283 -13.07 3.05 13.31
N TRP A 284 -14.10 3.55 12.63
CA TRP A 284 -14.13 3.47 11.17
C TRP A 284 -13.24 4.51 10.49
N SER A 285 -12.91 5.61 11.18
CA SER A 285 -11.90 6.54 10.69
C SER A 285 -10.48 6.00 10.84
N SER A 286 -10.15 5.28 11.91
CA SER A 286 -8.80 4.73 12.12
C SER A 286 -8.55 3.38 11.44
N GLU A 287 -9.56 2.52 11.36
CA GLU A 287 -9.43 1.13 10.87
C GLU A 287 -9.90 0.98 9.41
N GLY A 288 -10.63 1.97 8.89
CA GLY A 288 -11.33 1.87 7.62
C GLY A 288 -10.40 1.88 6.40
N GLY A 289 -9.22 2.50 6.51
CA GLY A 289 -8.23 2.54 5.44
C GLY A 289 -8.80 2.90 4.06
N SER A 290 -8.16 2.39 3.02
CA SER A 290 -8.60 2.49 1.63
C SER A 290 -9.80 1.58 1.31
N TRP A 291 -10.02 0.52 2.10
CA TRP A 291 -11.06 -0.47 1.87
C TRP A 291 -12.46 -0.04 2.34
N PHE A 292 -12.57 0.95 3.23
CA PHE A 292 -13.84 1.47 3.74
C PHE A 292 -14.22 2.79 3.06
N LYS A 293 -15.37 2.79 2.38
CA LYS A 293 -15.85 3.95 1.62
C LYS A 293 -16.59 4.98 2.48
N GLY A 294 -17.14 4.56 3.61
CA GLY A 294 -17.87 5.43 4.53
C GLY A 294 -19.29 4.96 4.86
N VAL A 295 -20.16 5.92 5.18
CA VAL A 295 -21.46 5.67 5.84
C VAL A 295 -22.62 6.49 5.27
N GLN A 296 -23.77 5.84 5.16
CA GLN A 296 -25.10 6.44 5.08
C GLN A 296 -25.81 6.23 6.42
N ILE A 297 -25.93 7.31 7.21
CA ILE A 297 -26.54 7.25 8.53
C ILE A 297 -28.05 7.10 8.38
N TRP A 298 -28.57 5.97 8.85
CA TRP A 298 -30.00 5.72 8.93
C TRP A 298 -30.54 6.39 10.20
N ASN A 299 -31.45 7.37 10.11
CA ASN A 299 -31.91 8.05 8.91
C ASN A 299 -32.25 9.51 9.26
N TRP A 300 -32.44 10.38 8.26
CA TRP A 300 -33.09 11.67 8.49
C TRP A 300 -34.59 11.57 8.23
N ASP A 301 -35.42 12.18 9.08
CA ASP A 301 -36.87 12.14 8.91
C ASP A 301 -37.31 13.05 7.74
N THR A 302 -38.01 12.49 6.76
CA THR A 302 -38.45 13.22 5.55
C THR A 302 -39.49 14.31 5.83
N ASN A 303 -40.17 14.27 6.97
CA ASN A 303 -41.06 15.34 7.43
C ASN A 303 -40.33 16.40 8.25
N ASN A 304 -39.01 16.24 8.46
CA ASN A 304 -38.16 17.10 9.26
C ASN A 304 -38.67 17.26 10.70
N LEU A 305 -39.14 16.16 11.33
CA LEU A 305 -39.71 16.16 12.67
C LEU A 305 -38.78 15.52 13.71
N TYR A 306 -38.58 16.24 14.83
CA TYR A 306 -37.78 15.75 15.94
C TYR A 306 -38.44 14.55 16.60
N SER A 307 -37.65 13.50 16.87
CA SER A 307 -38.09 12.33 17.61
C SER A 307 -37.10 11.98 18.73
N PRO A 308 -37.53 11.96 20.01
CA PRO A 308 -36.64 11.67 21.14
C PRO A 308 -36.19 10.21 21.21
N THR A 309 -36.76 9.31 20.40
CA THR A 309 -36.46 7.86 20.42
C THR A 309 -36.23 7.25 19.03
N GLY A 310 -36.33 8.08 17.98
CA GLY A 310 -36.08 7.68 16.60
C GLY A 310 -34.59 7.61 16.27
N TYR A 311 -34.28 7.14 15.07
CA TYR A 311 -32.92 7.09 14.53
C TYR A 311 -32.36 8.47 14.20
N SER A 312 -33.19 9.40 13.71
CA SER A 312 -32.72 10.71 13.29
C SER A 312 -31.94 11.44 14.40
N PRO A 313 -30.70 11.90 14.12
CA PRO A 313 -29.90 12.68 15.06
C PRO A 313 -30.38 14.13 15.17
N MET A 314 -31.30 14.57 14.30
CA MET A 314 -31.79 15.94 14.23
C MET A 314 -32.23 16.46 15.59
N GLY A 315 -31.67 17.60 16.00
CA GLY A 315 -31.95 18.27 17.27
C GLY A 315 -31.37 17.57 18.51
N LYS A 316 -30.56 16.52 18.35
CA LYS A 316 -29.91 15.77 19.43
C LYS A 316 -28.40 16.06 19.48
N PRO A 317 -27.71 15.71 20.58
CA PRO A 317 -26.25 15.86 20.66
C PRO A 317 -25.50 15.17 19.50
N ALA A 318 -26.03 14.05 19.00
CA ALA A 318 -25.47 13.31 17.87
C ALA A 318 -25.35 14.17 16.59
N GLN A 319 -26.26 15.10 16.32
CA GLN A 319 -26.16 15.94 15.11
C GLN A 319 -24.92 16.82 15.10
N SER A 320 -24.62 17.48 16.23
CA SER A 320 -23.41 18.32 16.33
C SER A 320 -22.15 17.47 16.21
N LEU A 321 -22.14 16.31 16.89
CA LEU A 321 -21.02 15.38 16.82
C LEU A 321 -20.76 14.89 15.39
N ILE A 322 -21.80 14.46 14.67
CA ILE A 322 -21.67 14.05 13.27
C ILE A 322 -21.16 15.20 12.40
N THR A 323 -21.65 16.43 12.64
CA THR A 323 -21.21 17.62 11.90
C THR A 323 -19.73 17.90 12.10
N ASP A 324 -19.25 17.77 13.34
CA ASP A 324 -17.84 17.99 13.69
C ASP A 324 -16.94 16.90 13.09
N TRP A 325 -17.36 15.63 13.12
CA TRP A 325 -16.66 14.55 12.42
C TRP A 325 -16.65 14.79 10.91
N PHE A 326 -17.80 14.90 10.25
CA PHE A 326 -17.88 15.12 8.80
C PHE A 326 -17.14 16.37 8.33
N GLY A 327 -17.02 17.41 9.17
CA GLY A 327 -16.23 18.62 8.88
C GLY A 327 -14.72 18.49 9.12
N GLY A 328 -14.23 17.33 9.56
CA GLY A 328 -12.82 17.11 9.91
C GLY A 328 -12.36 17.88 11.16
N HIS A 329 -13.28 18.31 12.02
CA HIS A 329 -12.97 19.09 13.23
C HIS A 329 -12.53 18.23 14.41
N ILE A 330 -12.75 16.91 14.33
CA ILE A 330 -12.28 15.92 15.29
C ILE A 330 -11.17 15.13 14.63
N GLN A 331 -10.03 15.04 15.32
CA GLN A 331 -8.93 14.21 14.87
C GLN A 331 -9.25 12.75 15.19
N PRO A 332 -9.15 11.84 14.20
CA PRO A 332 -9.21 10.40 14.43
C PRO A 332 -8.19 9.96 15.50
N PRO A 333 -8.52 8.93 16.30
CA PRO A 333 -7.57 8.36 17.24
C PRO A 333 -6.45 7.64 16.48
N PRO A 334 -5.20 7.69 16.97
CA PRO A 334 -4.12 6.98 16.33
C PRO A 334 -4.25 5.48 16.53
N LEU A 335 -3.96 4.73 15.47
CA LEU A 335 -3.81 3.29 15.45
C LEU A 335 -2.37 2.91 15.80
N VAL A 336 -2.19 1.75 16.46
CA VAL A 336 -0.87 1.18 16.71
C VAL A 336 -0.90 -0.27 16.22
N GLU A 337 -0.46 -0.48 14.99
CA GLU A 337 -0.42 -1.80 14.36
C GLU A 337 0.97 -2.40 14.42
N ASN A 338 1.02 -3.69 14.75
CA ASN A 338 2.23 -4.49 14.67
C ASN A 338 1.88 -5.70 13.82
N GLY A 339 2.44 -5.74 12.62
CA GLY A 339 2.36 -6.88 11.75
C GLY A 339 3.13 -8.08 12.31
N SER A 340 2.91 -9.17 11.61
CA SER A 340 3.28 -10.51 11.97
C SER A 340 4.69 -10.84 11.47
N PRO A 341 5.18 -12.06 11.75
CA PRO A 341 6.43 -12.53 11.17
C PRO A 341 6.31 -13.03 9.71
N VAL A 342 5.20 -12.76 9.02
CA VAL A 342 4.98 -13.09 7.60
C VAL A 342 4.41 -11.88 6.86
N ALA A 343 4.44 -11.92 5.51
CA ALA A 343 3.88 -10.86 4.67
C ALA A 343 2.45 -10.49 5.08
N ASP A 344 2.26 -9.22 5.41
CA ASP A 344 1.01 -8.61 5.82
C ASP A 344 0.49 -7.58 4.81
N VAL A 345 -0.81 -7.34 4.86
CA VAL A 345 -1.45 -6.18 4.21
C VAL A 345 -2.01 -5.33 5.33
N ILE A 346 -1.37 -4.20 5.60
CA ILE A 346 -1.78 -3.24 6.63
C ILE A 346 -2.34 -2.02 5.90
N ASP A 347 -3.58 -1.66 6.20
CA ASP A 347 -4.27 -0.53 5.59
C ASP A 347 -4.89 0.31 6.71
N ALA A 348 -4.10 1.27 7.20
CA ALA A 348 -4.48 2.19 8.25
C ALA A 348 -5.33 3.33 7.69
N GLY A 349 -6.27 3.79 8.52
CA GLY A 349 -7.21 4.83 8.17
C GLY A 349 -6.62 6.23 8.32
N SER A 350 -7.48 7.17 8.72
CA SER A 350 -7.01 8.47 9.14
C SER A 350 -6.55 8.43 10.60
N GLY A 351 -5.52 9.18 10.94
CA GLY A 351 -4.90 9.15 12.27
C GLY A 351 -3.47 9.66 12.22
N ASN A 352 -2.78 9.62 13.36
CA ASN A 352 -1.32 9.79 13.36
C ASN A 352 -0.78 8.46 13.87
N ASP A 353 -0.70 7.52 12.96
CA ASP A 353 -0.65 6.09 13.23
C ASP A 353 0.80 5.63 13.40
N MET A 354 0.94 4.54 14.15
CA MET A 354 2.22 3.87 14.33
C MET A 354 2.11 2.47 13.77
N VAL A 355 2.75 2.24 12.62
CA VAL A 355 2.69 0.96 11.91
C VAL A 355 4.08 0.33 11.89
N ALA A 356 4.15 -0.93 12.31
CA ALA A 356 5.33 -1.77 12.14
C ALA A 356 4.94 -3.00 11.33
N GLY A 357 5.42 -3.16 10.09
CA GLY A 357 5.12 -4.29 9.20
C GLY A 357 5.59 -5.62 9.77
N GLY A 358 6.79 -5.65 10.33
CA GLY A 358 7.30 -6.82 11.03
C GLY A 358 8.32 -7.54 10.18
N LEU A 359 8.13 -8.82 9.89
CA LEU A 359 8.99 -9.55 8.97
C LEU A 359 8.12 -10.05 7.83
N GLY A 360 8.57 -9.95 6.60
CA GLY A 360 7.73 -10.30 5.46
C GLY A 360 7.90 -9.28 4.35
N ASN A 361 7.35 -9.60 3.18
CA ASN A 361 7.21 -8.56 2.16
C ASN A 361 5.84 -7.93 2.37
N ASP A 362 5.79 -6.87 3.15
CA ASP A 362 4.56 -6.26 3.61
C ASP A 362 4.06 -5.23 2.60
N VAL A 363 2.74 -5.06 2.55
CA VAL A 363 2.09 -3.94 1.86
C VAL A 363 1.47 -3.07 2.92
N ILE A 364 1.96 -1.83 3.06
CA ILE A 364 1.56 -0.90 4.10
C ILE A 364 1.00 0.36 3.47
N HIS A 365 -0.24 0.69 3.83
CA HIS A 365 -0.86 1.98 3.58
C HIS A 365 -1.02 2.69 4.93
N GLY A 366 -0.30 3.80 5.13
CA GLY A 366 -0.34 4.61 6.35
C GLY A 366 -1.67 5.33 6.54
N GLY A 367 -2.23 5.80 5.43
CA GLY A 367 -3.54 6.43 5.40
C GLY A 367 -3.39 7.94 5.52
N ALA A 368 -4.24 8.62 6.29
CA ALA A 368 -4.23 10.08 6.33
C ALA A 368 -3.90 10.64 7.72
N GLY A 369 -2.84 11.44 7.77
CA GLY A 369 -2.34 12.16 8.93
C GLY A 369 -0.85 11.87 9.10
N ASN A 370 -0.25 12.28 10.21
CA ASN A 370 1.21 12.23 10.32
C ASN A 370 1.64 10.91 10.96
N ASP A 371 2.03 9.96 10.12
CA ASP A 371 2.25 8.58 10.48
C ASP A 371 3.73 8.27 10.76
N THR A 372 3.96 7.21 11.51
CA THR A 372 5.28 6.62 11.72
C THR A 372 5.25 5.17 11.27
N ILE A 373 5.90 4.89 10.15
CA ILE A 373 5.86 3.59 9.48
C ILE A 373 7.25 2.96 9.51
N THR A 374 7.33 1.71 9.93
CA THR A 374 8.52 0.86 9.81
C THR A 374 8.11 -0.37 9.04
N GLY A 375 8.67 -0.59 7.85
CA GLY A 375 8.42 -1.80 7.05
C GLY A 375 8.89 -3.04 7.81
N GLY A 376 10.21 -3.18 7.94
CA GLY A 376 10.81 -4.30 8.66
C GLY A 376 11.94 -3.94 9.64
N PRO A 377 12.53 -4.94 10.32
CA PRO A 377 13.75 -4.72 11.08
C PRO A 377 14.88 -4.27 10.17
N SER A 378 15.79 -3.43 10.67
CA SER A 378 16.94 -2.95 9.90
C SER A 378 17.91 -4.04 9.41
N THR A 379 17.80 -5.27 9.93
CA THR A 379 18.57 -6.44 9.50
C THR A 379 17.77 -7.71 9.67
N ILE A 380 17.78 -8.59 8.67
CA ILE A 380 17.26 -9.96 8.80
C ILE A 380 18.33 -10.83 9.49
N SER A 381 18.02 -11.30 10.69
CA SER A 381 18.92 -12.21 11.42
C SER A 381 18.82 -13.64 10.85
N PRO A 382 19.93 -14.41 10.81
CA PRO A 382 19.86 -15.85 10.54
C PRO A 382 18.90 -16.54 11.51
N LEU A 383 18.22 -17.60 11.05
CA LEU A 383 17.33 -18.37 11.91
C LEU A 383 18.11 -18.90 13.13
N SER A 384 17.51 -18.89 14.32
CA SER A 384 18.17 -19.43 15.51
C SER A 384 18.42 -20.94 15.42
N GLU A 385 17.59 -21.64 14.63
CA GLU A 385 17.71 -23.06 14.31
C GLU A 385 17.30 -23.30 12.85
N THR A 386 18.03 -24.17 12.15
CA THR A 386 17.68 -24.66 10.82
C THR A 386 17.38 -26.16 10.89
N MET A 387 16.34 -26.58 10.17
CA MET A 387 16.00 -27.99 9.99
C MET A 387 16.44 -28.49 8.62
N ILE A 388 17.12 -29.63 8.58
CA ILE A 388 17.46 -30.33 7.34
C ILE A 388 16.82 -31.71 7.37
N THR A 389 16.03 -32.03 6.35
CA THR A 389 15.47 -33.37 6.17
C THR A 389 16.12 -34.03 4.97
N VAL A 390 16.66 -35.23 5.18
CA VAL A 390 17.24 -36.07 4.13
C VAL A 390 16.34 -37.28 3.95
N THR A 391 15.86 -37.49 2.73
CA THR A 391 14.99 -38.62 2.36
C THR A 391 15.72 -39.56 1.41
N GLY A 392 15.68 -40.86 1.67
CA GLY A 392 16.40 -41.85 0.88
C GLY A 392 16.26 -43.28 1.40
N TYR A 393 17.14 -44.16 0.92
CA TYR A 393 17.24 -45.55 1.37
C TYR A 393 18.69 -46.04 1.23
N GLY A 394 19.00 -47.20 1.83
CA GLY A 394 20.35 -47.76 1.82
C GLY A 394 20.33 -49.28 1.70
N THR A 395 21.43 -49.89 1.27
CA THR A 395 21.52 -51.36 1.26
C THR A 395 21.98 -51.91 2.60
N VAL A 396 21.42 -53.06 3.00
CA VAL A 396 21.80 -53.74 4.25
C VAL A 396 22.81 -54.85 3.93
N VAL A 397 23.98 -54.79 4.57
CA VAL A 397 25.05 -55.78 4.44
C VAL A 397 25.42 -56.28 5.83
N ASN A 398 25.47 -57.60 6.02
CA ASN A 398 25.75 -58.24 7.33
C ASN A 398 24.85 -57.75 8.48
N GLY A 399 23.58 -57.42 8.17
CA GLY A 399 22.61 -56.96 9.16
C GLY A 399 22.76 -55.49 9.59
N ILE A 400 23.62 -54.72 8.91
CA ILE A 400 23.83 -53.29 9.15
C ILE A 400 23.54 -52.52 7.84
N GLY A 401 22.69 -51.51 7.92
CA GLY A 401 22.32 -50.60 6.85
C GLY A 401 23.35 -49.51 6.55
N ALA A 402 23.06 -48.67 5.57
CA ALA A 402 23.91 -47.56 5.16
C ALA A 402 23.82 -46.41 6.17
N GLN A 403 24.95 -46.08 6.79
CA GLN A 403 25.01 -45.03 7.79
C GLN A 403 25.44 -43.71 7.16
N MET A 404 24.72 -42.66 7.54
CA MET A 404 24.88 -41.30 7.04
C MET A 404 25.21 -40.35 8.20
N GLN A 405 26.11 -39.41 7.93
CA GLN A 405 26.30 -38.22 8.77
C GLN A 405 26.04 -36.97 7.93
N LEU A 406 25.43 -35.96 8.56
CA LEU A 406 25.26 -34.63 7.99
C LEU A 406 26.38 -33.72 8.52
N LEU A 407 27.07 -33.00 7.64
CA LEU A 407 28.02 -31.96 8.05
C LEU A 407 27.60 -30.58 7.54
N ILE A 408 27.77 -29.58 8.40
CA ILE A 408 27.59 -28.16 8.07
C ILE A 408 28.92 -27.46 8.29
N ASN A 409 29.46 -26.80 7.26
CA ASN A 409 30.81 -26.24 7.26
C ASN A 409 31.88 -27.26 7.74
N GLY A 410 31.72 -28.52 7.36
CA GLY A 410 32.58 -29.63 7.77
C GLY A 410 32.46 -30.10 9.23
N GLN A 411 31.51 -29.57 10.01
CA GLN A 411 31.20 -30.05 11.37
C GLN A 411 29.96 -30.94 11.36
N GLN A 412 30.03 -32.09 12.02
CA GLN A 412 28.88 -32.99 12.10
C GLN A 412 27.74 -32.37 12.90
N VAL A 413 26.53 -32.39 12.33
CA VAL A 413 25.29 -31.98 12.98
C VAL A 413 24.46 -33.21 13.34
N GLY A 414 23.99 -33.27 14.58
CA GLY A 414 23.22 -34.40 15.09
C GLY A 414 24.04 -35.69 15.20
N GLY A 415 23.35 -36.83 15.24
CA GLY A 415 23.96 -38.16 15.28
C GLY A 415 24.01 -38.82 13.91
N THR A 416 24.75 -39.92 13.80
CA THR A 416 24.69 -40.80 12.62
C THR A 416 23.32 -41.48 12.55
N VAL A 417 22.74 -41.53 11.34
CA VAL A 417 21.49 -42.24 11.06
C VAL A 417 21.73 -43.42 10.12
N GLU A 418 20.83 -44.39 10.12
CA GLU A 418 20.99 -45.64 9.35
C GLU A 418 19.79 -45.87 8.44
N PHE A 419 20.07 -45.96 7.13
CA PHE A 419 19.10 -46.25 6.09
C PHE A 419 19.10 -47.74 5.75
N HIS A 420 17.90 -48.30 5.67
CA HIS A 420 17.64 -49.68 5.30
C HIS A 420 17.11 -49.81 3.87
N ASN A 421 17.00 -51.06 3.39
CA ASN A 421 16.46 -51.37 2.08
C ASN A 421 15.03 -50.82 1.94
N ALA A 422 14.70 -50.33 0.75
CA ALA A 422 13.34 -49.98 0.35
C ALA A 422 12.97 -50.76 -0.91
N ALA A 423 11.78 -51.34 -0.95
CA ALA A 423 11.26 -52.05 -2.11
C ALA A 423 10.79 -51.10 -3.21
N ASP A 424 10.23 -49.95 -2.81
CA ASP A 424 9.79 -48.86 -3.67
C ASP A 424 9.83 -47.51 -2.95
N SER A 425 9.41 -46.44 -3.62
CA SER A 425 9.47 -45.05 -3.12
C SER A 425 8.62 -44.79 -1.88
N THR A 426 7.63 -45.63 -1.56
CA THR A 426 6.80 -45.47 -0.35
C THR A 426 7.53 -45.92 0.92
N GLU A 427 8.61 -46.68 0.78
CA GLU A 427 9.44 -47.18 1.89
C GLU A 427 10.70 -46.34 2.12
N TYR A 428 10.84 -45.20 1.43
CA TYR A 428 11.95 -44.28 1.68
C TYR A 428 11.88 -43.73 3.11
N GLN A 429 13.03 -43.69 3.76
CA GLN A 429 13.19 -43.18 5.12
C GLN A 429 13.54 -41.70 5.06
N SER A 430 13.00 -40.92 6.00
CA SER A 430 13.33 -39.50 6.16
C SER A 430 13.93 -39.29 7.54
N HIS A 431 15.06 -38.61 7.59
CA HIS A 431 15.74 -38.24 8.84
C HIS A 431 15.89 -36.72 8.89
N THR A 432 15.48 -36.13 10.01
CA THR A 432 15.55 -34.68 10.26
C THR A 432 16.64 -34.35 11.26
N PHE A 433 17.40 -33.31 10.95
CA PHE A 433 18.50 -32.77 11.73
C PHE A 433 18.22 -31.31 12.04
N THR A 434 18.51 -30.87 13.26
CA THR A 434 18.37 -29.47 13.66
C THR A 434 19.71 -28.96 14.19
N PHE A 435 20.10 -27.74 13.82
CA PHE A 435 21.30 -27.08 14.33
C PHE A 435 21.09 -25.58 14.52
N HIS A 436 21.85 -24.98 15.44
CA HIS A 436 21.95 -23.54 15.55
C HIS A 436 22.79 -22.98 14.41
N ASN A 437 22.26 -22.01 13.67
CA ASN A 437 22.98 -21.45 12.54
C ASN A 437 24.29 -20.77 12.99
N PRO A 438 25.44 -21.11 12.39
CA PRO A 438 26.64 -20.30 12.48
C PRO A 438 26.42 -18.98 11.73
N SER A 439 27.34 -18.01 11.90
CA SER A 439 27.26 -16.70 11.24
C SER A 439 27.21 -16.76 9.71
N ALA A 440 27.73 -17.84 9.11
CA ALA A 440 27.63 -18.15 7.67
C ALA A 440 27.63 -19.67 7.47
N VAL A 441 26.77 -20.19 6.61
CA VAL A 441 26.73 -21.62 6.24
C VAL A 441 27.22 -21.76 4.81
N THR A 442 28.51 -22.02 4.61
CA THR A 442 29.14 -22.08 3.28
C THR A 442 29.08 -23.48 2.66
N SER A 443 28.84 -24.53 3.44
CA SER A 443 28.69 -25.88 2.89
C SER A 443 27.72 -26.78 3.66
N LEU A 444 27.06 -27.67 2.92
CA LEU A 444 26.27 -28.79 3.44
C LEU A 444 26.75 -30.09 2.79
N ASP A 445 27.11 -31.08 3.62
CA ASP A 445 27.60 -32.37 3.16
C ASP A 445 26.72 -33.53 3.69
N VAL A 446 26.19 -34.36 2.78
CA VAL A 446 25.55 -35.63 3.11
C VAL A 446 26.56 -36.76 2.94
N GLY A 447 27.17 -37.23 4.03
CA GLY A 447 28.28 -38.17 4.02
C GLY A 447 27.87 -39.62 4.32
N PHE A 448 28.21 -40.54 3.42
CA PHE A 448 28.15 -41.99 3.68
C PHE A 448 29.42 -42.44 4.42
N ILE A 449 29.30 -43.15 5.55
CA ILE A 449 30.44 -43.35 6.47
C ILE A 449 30.79 -44.79 6.86
N ASN A 450 29.99 -45.77 6.43
CA ASN A 450 30.19 -47.16 6.83
C ASN A 450 30.21 -48.13 5.64
N ASP A 451 30.90 -47.76 4.55
CA ASP A 451 31.14 -48.61 3.39
C ASP A 451 31.54 -50.04 3.79
N GLY A 452 30.95 -51.01 3.12
CA GLY A 452 31.04 -52.39 3.54
C GLY A 452 30.63 -53.36 2.44
N TYR A 453 31.55 -54.25 2.10
CA TYR A 453 31.35 -55.29 1.11
C TYR A 453 31.34 -56.67 1.79
N ASP A 454 30.39 -57.52 1.40
CA ASP A 454 30.36 -58.93 1.82
C ASP A 454 30.93 -59.82 0.72
N ASP A 455 32.15 -60.31 0.93
CA ASP A 455 32.87 -61.21 0.02
C ASP A 455 32.13 -62.54 -0.26
N VAL A 456 31.19 -62.94 0.60
CA VAL A 456 30.44 -64.20 0.47
C VAL A 456 29.21 -64.02 -0.41
N THR A 457 28.46 -62.94 -0.22
CA THR A 457 27.21 -62.69 -0.97
C THR A 457 27.43 -61.78 -2.19
N GLY A 458 28.56 -61.09 -2.27
CA GLY A 458 28.85 -60.07 -3.27
C GLY A 458 28.04 -58.78 -3.08
N ALA A 459 27.39 -58.61 -1.92
CA ALA A 459 26.56 -57.45 -1.62
C ALA A 459 27.44 -56.26 -1.22
N ASP A 460 27.14 -55.10 -1.80
CA ASP A 460 27.81 -53.83 -1.50
C ASP A 460 26.87 -52.88 -0.75
N ARG A 461 27.41 -52.15 0.23
CA ARG A 461 26.66 -51.20 1.02
C ARG A 461 26.69 -49.83 0.36
N ASN A 462 25.52 -49.35 0.00
CA ASN A 462 25.32 -48.15 -0.80
C ASN A 462 24.24 -47.29 -0.16
N LEU A 463 24.37 -45.97 -0.28
CA LEU A 463 23.37 -45.01 0.18
C LEU A 463 22.79 -44.28 -1.03
N PHE A 464 21.46 -44.14 -1.07
CA PHE A 464 20.73 -43.48 -2.14
C PHE A 464 19.86 -42.36 -1.56
N ILE A 465 20.21 -41.12 -1.88
CA ILE A 465 19.48 -39.92 -1.49
C ILE A 465 18.50 -39.55 -2.59
N LYS A 466 17.23 -39.40 -2.22
CA LYS A 466 16.16 -38.91 -3.10
C LYS A 466 16.12 -37.38 -3.04
N ASP A 467 15.86 -36.84 -1.86
CA ASP A 467 15.74 -35.39 -1.64
C ASP A 467 16.52 -34.96 -0.40
N VAL A 468 16.97 -33.72 -0.43
CA VAL A 468 17.46 -32.98 0.74
C VAL A 468 16.67 -31.68 0.81
N THR A 469 16.01 -31.40 1.92
CA THR A 469 15.28 -30.14 2.13
C THR A 469 15.83 -29.36 3.31
N VAL A 470 16.00 -28.05 3.17
CA VAL A 470 16.37 -27.11 4.24
C VAL A 470 15.14 -26.26 4.56
N ASN A 471 14.66 -26.31 5.80
CA ASN A 471 13.43 -25.64 6.24
C ASN A 471 12.19 -25.90 5.34
N GLY A 472 12.17 -27.05 4.65
CA GLY A 472 11.10 -27.44 3.72
C GLY A 472 11.39 -27.13 2.24
N HIS A 473 12.43 -26.35 1.92
CA HIS A 473 12.85 -26.04 0.56
C HIS A 473 13.84 -27.09 0.03
N GLU A 474 13.62 -27.62 -1.18
CA GLU A 474 14.45 -28.67 -1.77
C GLU A 474 15.77 -28.13 -2.33
N LEU A 475 16.88 -28.81 -2.01
CA LEU A 475 18.18 -28.61 -2.65
C LEU A 475 18.30 -29.53 -3.88
N SER A 476 18.61 -28.91 -5.02
CA SER A 476 18.78 -29.61 -6.29
C SER A 476 20.02 -30.50 -6.29
N ILE A 477 19.80 -31.82 -6.24
CA ILE A 477 20.87 -32.84 -6.31
C ILE A 477 21.74 -32.72 -7.58
N PRO A 478 21.20 -32.38 -8.77
CA PRO A 478 22.02 -32.11 -9.96
C PRO A 478 23.08 -31.03 -9.79
N ASP A 479 22.83 -30.04 -8.94
CA ASP A 479 23.72 -28.88 -8.73
C ASP A 479 24.80 -29.16 -7.66
N ALA A 480 24.69 -30.31 -6.97
CA ALA A 480 25.64 -30.74 -5.96
C ALA A 480 26.81 -31.55 -6.54
N ILE A 481 27.97 -31.46 -5.88
CA ILE A 481 29.17 -32.22 -6.24
C ILE A 481 29.14 -33.57 -5.52
N ASN A 482 28.99 -34.66 -6.28
CA ASN A 482 29.11 -36.03 -5.78
C ASN A 482 30.13 -36.83 -6.61
N PRO A 483 31.25 -37.30 -6.02
CA PRO A 483 32.31 -37.95 -6.76
C PRO A 483 32.01 -39.43 -7.10
N SER A 484 30.93 -40.04 -6.58
CA SER A 484 30.49 -41.40 -6.93
C SER A 484 29.82 -41.46 -8.30
N SER A 485 28.95 -40.49 -8.56
CA SER A 485 28.16 -40.38 -9.79
C SER A 485 27.62 -38.94 -9.85
N PRO A 486 28.35 -37.99 -10.46
CA PRO A 486 27.96 -36.58 -10.48
C PRO A 486 26.54 -36.38 -11.00
N GLY A 487 25.77 -35.52 -10.33
CA GLY A 487 24.37 -35.23 -10.65
C GLY A 487 23.36 -36.28 -10.20
N THR A 488 23.75 -37.27 -9.37
CA THR A 488 22.82 -38.22 -8.74
C THR A 488 23.03 -38.30 -7.23
N GLY A 489 21.99 -38.72 -6.50
CA GLY A 489 22.05 -38.93 -5.05
C GLY A 489 22.69 -40.25 -4.61
N SER A 490 23.41 -40.95 -5.50
CA SER A 490 23.99 -42.26 -5.20
C SER A 490 25.39 -42.17 -4.61
N LEU A 491 25.62 -42.77 -3.45
CA LEU A 491 26.88 -42.74 -2.71
C LEU A 491 27.44 -44.15 -2.47
N TYR A 492 28.75 -44.27 -2.71
CA TYR A 492 29.55 -45.51 -2.66
C TYR A 492 30.91 -45.22 -2.02
N GLY A 493 31.54 -46.15 -1.32
CA GLY A 493 32.95 -46.00 -0.95
C GLY A 493 33.25 -44.82 -0.01
N ASN A 494 32.42 -44.62 1.02
CA ASN A 494 32.52 -43.53 2.01
C ASN A 494 32.61 -42.11 1.41
N ARG A 495 31.83 -41.83 0.37
CA ARG A 495 31.76 -40.52 -0.31
C ARG A 495 30.63 -39.65 0.23
N ALA A 496 30.63 -38.38 -0.14
CA ALA A 496 29.61 -37.41 0.24
C ALA A 496 29.04 -36.67 -0.97
N ILE A 497 27.81 -36.18 -0.83
CA ILE A 497 27.23 -35.14 -1.69
C ILE A 497 27.56 -33.80 -1.04
N HIS A 498 28.23 -32.92 -1.77
CA HIS A 498 28.63 -31.59 -1.32
C HIS A 498 27.79 -30.52 -2.02
N PHE A 499 27.10 -29.69 -1.24
CA PHE A 499 26.40 -28.51 -1.71
C PHE A 499 27.21 -27.27 -1.33
N ASP A 500 27.48 -26.43 -2.34
CA ASP A 500 27.97 -25.08 -2.13
C ASP A 500 26.79 -24.20 -1.72
N MET A 501 26.87 -23.65 -0.52
CA MET A 501 25.77 -22.91 0.08
C MET A 501 25.98 -21.39 -0.02
N ASP A 502 27.07 -20.92 -0.63
CA ASP A 502 27.37 -19.48 -0.73
C ASP A 502 26.21 -18.70 -1.41
N ASP A 503 25.59 -19.27 -2.45
CA ASP A 503 24.42 -18.70 -3.14
C ASP A 503 23.05 -19.10 -2.53
N HIS A 504 23.05 -19.83 -1.41
CA HIS A 504 21.85 -20.35 -0.74
C HIS A 504 21.76 -19.91 0.74
N GLN A 505 22.39 -18.77 1.09
CA GLN A 505 22.30 -18.22 2.46
C GLN A 505 20.86 -17.93 2.88
N ASN A 506 19.97 -17.64 1.93
CA ASN A 506 18.55 -17.38 2.14
C ASN A 506 17.82 -18.55 2.82
N LEU A 507 18.30 -19.79 2.67
CA LEU A 507 17.73 -20.96 3.32
C LEU A 507 18.03 -21.03 4.84
N PHE A 508 19.00 -20.23 5.30
CA PHE A 508 19.45 -20.18 6.69
C PHE A 508 19.11 -18.85 7.38
N SER A 509 18.80 -17.81 6.63
CA SER A 509 17.97 -16.69 7.09
C SER A 509 16.49 -17.06 6.97
N GLY A 510 15.59 -16.35 7.66
CA GLY A 510 14.19 -16.44 7.27
C GLY A 510 14.11 -16.02 5.80
N ASP A 511 13.54 -16.86 4.93
CA ASP A 511 13.43 -16.64 3.48
C ASP A 511 12.42 -15.51 3.17
N GLN A 512 12.66 -14.33 3.72
CA GLN A 512 11.92 -13.11 3.46
C GLN A 512 12.94 -12.15 2.91
N THR A 513 12.75 -11.76 1.66
CA THR A 513 13.46 -10.64 1.08
C THR A 513 13.21 -9.35 1.88
N ASP A 514 12.18 -9.34 2.74
CA ASP A 514 11.71 -8.20 3.55
C ASP A 514 11.50 -6.98 2.65
N ASN A 515 11.06 -7.24 1.42
CA ASN A 515 10.91 -6.22 0.40
C ASN A 515 9.52 -5.64 0.58
N ASP A 516 9.44 -4.49 1.24
CA ASP A 516 8.15 -3.88 1.56
C ASP A 516 7.68 -2.94 0.46
N THR A 517 6.37 -2.79 0.36
CA THR A 517 5.73 -1.71 -0.41
C THR A 517 4.99 -0.82 0.57
N ILE A 518 5.44 0.42 0.69
CA ILE A 518 4.94 1.39 1.67
C ILE A 518 4.41 2.62 0.95
N ASP A 519 3.20 3.02 1.30
CA ASP A 519 2.56 4.27 0.91
C ASP A 519 2.20 5.03 2.20
N GLY A 520 2.89 6.14 2.48
CA GLY A 520 2.62 6.98 3.66
C GLY A 520 1.21 7.56 3.61
N GLY A 521 0.86 8.12 2.46
CA GLY A 521 -0.44 8.71 2.19
C GLY A 521 -0.42 10.22 2.46
N PRO A 522 -1.58 10.85 2.72
CA PRO A 522 -1.59 12.28 3.02
C PRO A 522 -1.15 12.61 4.45
N GLY A 523 -0.04 13.31 4.62
CA GLY A 523 0.47 13.72 5.92
C GLY A 523 1.94 14.10 5.88
N ASN A 524 2.52 14.41 7.03
CA ASN A 524 3.96 14.56 7.15
C ASN A 524 4.50 13.34 7.89
N ASP A 525 4.96 12.35 7.15
CA ASP A 525 5.23 11.00 7.62
C ASP A 525 6.70 10.76 7.93
N VAL A 526 6.94 9.76 8.78
CA VAL A 526 8.28 9.25 9.08
C VAL A 526 8.30 7.78 8.71
N ILE A 527 9.00 7.45 7.62
CA ILE A 527 9.01 6.11 7.04
C ILE A 527 10.42 5.53 7.10
N THR A 528 10.53 4.29 7.58
CA THR A 528 11.76 3.49 7.51
C THR A 528 11.47 2.19 6.79
N GLY A 529 12.17 1.91 5.68
CA GLY A 529 11.98 0.68 4.89
C GLY A 529 12.30 -0.58 5.68
N GLY A 530 13.50 -0.65 6.26
CA GLY A 530 13.93 -1.83 7.02
C GLY A 530 15.04 -2.58 6.30
N ALA A 531 15.05 -3.90 6.37
CA ALA A 531 15.89 -4.73 5.52
C ALA A 531 15.24 -4.86 4.14
N GLY A 532 15.90 -5.50 3.18
CA GLY A 532 15.29 -5.73 1.87
C GLY A 532 15.34 -4.53 0.92
N ALA A 533 14.81 -4.77 -0.28
CA ALA A 533 14.69 -3.82 -1.37
C ALA A 533 13.24 -3.32 -1.44
N ASP A 534 13.02 -2.21 -0.75
CA ASP A 534 11.70 -1.62 -0.53
C ASP A 534 11.27 -0.72 -1.68
N VAL A 535 9.96 -0.53 -1.82
CA VAL A 535 9.36 0.54 -2.62
C VAL A 535 8.59 1.43 -1.65
N ILE A 536 9.00 2.69 -1.53
CA ILE A 536 8.43 3.63 -0.57
C ILE A 536 7.96 4.87 -1.29
N HIS A 537 6.70 5.23 -1.07
CA HIS A 537 6.06 6.47 -1.47
C HIS A 537 5.72 7.27 -0.21
N GLY A 538 6.18 8.51 -0.12
CA GLY A 538 5.83 9.44 0.96
C GLY A 538 4.35 9.82 0.88
N GLY A 539 3.95 10.31 -0.29
CA GLY A 539 2.57 10.64 -0.59
C GLY A 539 2.39 12.14 -0.73
N THR A 540 1.55 12.77 0.09
CA THR A 540 1.41 14.24 0.06
C THR A 540 1.74 14.83 1.42
N GLY A 541 2.54 15.88 1.47
CA GLY A 541 2.98 16.54 2.70
C GLY A 541 4.49 16.41 2.84
N ASP A 542 5.09 16.99 3.88
CA ASP A 542 6.55 17.01 4.00
C ASP A 542 7.05 15.75 4.76
N ASP A 543 7.61 14.78 4.03
CA ASP A 543 7.91 13.44 4.51
C ASP A 543 9.40 13.22 4.83
N GLN A 544 9.66 12.25 5.70
CA GLN A 544 11.01 11.77 6.03
C GLN A 544 11.12 10.28 5.73
N ILE A 545 11.86 9.95 4.69
CA ILE A 545 12.06 8.58 4.23
C ILE A 545 13.49 8.13 4.50
N ILE A 546 13.64 7.00 5.18
CA ILE A 546 14.91 6.30 5.37
C ILE A 546 14.79 4.91 4.72
N GLY A 547 15.47 4.72 3.59
CA GLY A 547 15.51 3.43 2.92
C GLY A 547 16.32 2.37 3.66
N GLY A 548 16.14 1.11 3.26
CA GLY A 548 16.91 -0.03 3.73
C GLY A 548 18.24 -0.28 3.01
N PRO A 549 18.97 -1.33 3.38
CA PRO A 549 20.23 -1.73 2.73
C PRO A 549 20.03 -2.38 1.34
N GLY A 550 18.79 -2.58 0.88
CA GLY A 550 18.53 -3.37 -0.32
C GLY A 550 18.84 -4.85 -0.13
N THR A 551 18.87 -5.57 -1.25
CA THR A 551 19.36 -6.95 -1.35
C THR A 551 20.58 -7.01 -2.26
N ALA A 552 21.28 -8.14 -2.29
CA ALA A 552 22.43 -8.32 -3.20
C ALA A 552 22.08 -8.14 -4.69
N THR A 553 20.80 -8.22 -5.07
CA THR A 553 20.33 -8.20 -6.46
C THR A 553 19.33 -7.08 -6.77
N ALA A 554 18.86 -6.33 -5.77
CA ALA A 554 17.89 -5.25 -5.94
C ALA A 554 18.13 -4.13 -4.92
N TYR A 555 17.87 -2.90 -5.34
CA TYR A 555 17.98 -1.69 -4.53
C TYR A 555 16.59 -1.16 -4.13
N SER A 556 16.53 -0.38 -3.06
CA SER A 556 15.28 0.28 -2.64
C SER A 556 14.95 1.47 -3.55
N GLN A 557 13.67 1.69 -3.81
CA GLN A 557 13.12 2.81 -4.56
C GLN A 557 12.37 3.72 -3.60
N LEU A 558 12.79 4.98 -3.51
CA LEU A 558 12.33 5.94 -2.52
C LEU A 558 11.78 7.17 -3.25
N TYR A 559 10.48 7.41 -3.12
CA TYR A 559 9.75 8.49 -3.76
C TYR A 559 9.17 9.41 -2.68
N GLY A 560 9.49 10.71 -2.72
CA GLY A 560 8.87 11.72 -1.84
C GLY A 560 7.42 12.03 -2.25
N ASP A 561 7.20 12.12 -3.57
CA ASP A 561 5.93 12.47 -4.21
C ASP A 561 5.59 13.97 -4.11
N ASP A 562 4.55 14.43 -3.42
CA ASP A 562 4.21 15.86 -3.34
C ASP A 562 4.57 16.43 -1.95
N GLY A 563 5.59 17.27 -1.81
CA GLY A 563 6.02 17.72 -0.48
C GLY A 563 7.38 18.41 -0.47
N ASN A 564 7.87 18.88 0.68
CA ASN A 564 9.29 19.19 0.81
C ASN A 564 9.95 18.07 1.61
N ASP A 565 10.45 17.07 0.90
CA ASP A 565 10.76 15.77 1.47
C ASP A 565 12.23 15.64 1.83
N ILE A 566 12.51 14.72 2.75
CA ILE A 566 13.87 14.34 3.14
C ILE A 566 14.03 12.85 2.93
N ILE A 567 14.79 12.48 1.90
CA ILE A 567 15.03 11.10 1.50
C ILE A 567 16.48 10.73 1.77
N LYS A 568 16.70 9.65 2.52
CA LYS A 568 18.03 9.20 2.94
C LYS A 568 18.19 7.70 2.77
N THR A 569 19.36 7.27 2.33
CA THR A 569 19.78 5.87 2.42
C THR A 569 20.58 5.59 3.69
N VAL A 570 20.80 4.31 3.99
CA VAL A 570 21.63 3.85 5.12
C VAL A 570 23.06 3.52 4.67
N SER A 571 24.02 3.53 5.61
CA SER A 571 25.44 3.40 5.28
C SER A 571 25.89 2.04 4.70
N ILE A 572 25.01 1.05 4.58
CA ILE A 572 25.31 -0.32 4.14
C ILE A 572 24.29 -0.78 3.08
N ASP A 573 24.03 0.07 2.10
CA ASP A 573 23.11 -0.17 0.99
C ASP A 573 23.78 -0.83 -0.24
N ASN A 574 22.96 -1.27 -1.20
CA ASN A 574 23.39 -1.79 -2.51
C ASN A 574 23.10 -0.77 -3.64
N GLY A 575 23.13 0.52 -3.30
CA GLY A 575 22.56 1.61 -4.08
C GLY A 575 21.07 1.79 -3.81
N ALA A 576 20.52 2.90 -4.30
CA ALA A 576 19.09 3.21 -4.27
C ALA A 576 18.69 4.09 -5.46
N LEU A 577 17.39 4.11 -5.74
CA LEU A 577 16.76 5.17 -6.52
C LEU A 577 16.07 6.12 -5.56
N LEU A 578 16.41 7.41 -5.65
CA LEU A 578 15.79 8.48 -4.87
C LEU A 578 15.13 9.44 -5.85
N ASP A 579 13.87 9.77 -5.60
CA ASP A 579 13.09 10.72 -6.41
C ASP A 579 12.35 11.65 -5.46
N GLY A 580 12.67 12.95 -5.49
CA GLY A 580 12.04 13.96 -4.63
C GLY A 580 10.57 14.11 -4.97
N GLY A 581 10.27 14.30 -6.26
CA GLY A 581 8.90 14.53 -6.71
C GLY A 581 8.65 16.03 -6.85
N ARG A 582 7.53 16.57 -6.36
CA ARG A 582 7.24 18.01 -6.36
C ARG A 582 7.55 18.61 -5.01
N GLY A 583 8.06 19.84 -5.04
CA GLY A 583 8.42 20.62 -3.85
C GLY A 583 9.92 20.57 -3.60
N LYS A 584 10.40 21.15 -2.49
CA LYS A 584 11.83 21.42 -2.30
C LYS A 584 12.49 20.35 -1.47
N ASP A 585 13.12 19.42 -2.16
CA ASP A 585 13.50 18.14 -1.58
C ASP A 585 14.98 18.08 -1.19
N GLN A 586 15.28 17.15 -0.29
CA GLN A 586 16.65 16.86 0.15
C GLN A 586 16.95 15.37 0.04
N LEU A 587 17.79 15.01 -0.93
CA LEU A 587 18.15 13.63 -1.24
C LEU A 587 19.60 13.34 -0.81
N TYR A 588 19.81 12.21 -0.13
CA TYR A 588 21.12 11.78 0.38
C TYR A 588 21.38 10.27 0.10
N GLY A 589 22.35 9.96 -0.76
CA GLY A 589 22.63 8.59 -1.26
C GLY A 589 23.65 7.74 -0.49
N GLY A 590 24.28 8.27 0.55
CA GLY A 590 25.15 7.46 1.40
C GLY A 590 26.52 7.14 0.79
N TRP A 591 26.87 5.85 0.66
CA TRP A 591 28.24 5.40 0.30
C TRP A 591 28.33 4.54 -0.96
N THR A 592 27.19 4.16 -1.54
CA THR A 592 27.13 3.32 -2.73
C THR A 592 26.60 4.11 -3.92
N ALA A 593 26.60 3.50 -5.11
CA ALA A 593 26.18 4.20 -6.32
C ALA A 593 24.65 4.31 -6.39
N ASN A 594 24.12 5.52 -6.52
CA ASN A 594 22.70 5.83 -6.57
C ASN A 594 22.28 6.49 -7.87
N VAL A 595 20.97 6.50 -8.08
CA VAL A 595 20.29 7.36 -9.06
C VAL A 595 19.40 8.31 -8.29
N MET A 596 19.56 9.62 -8.51
CA MET A 596 18.81 10.66 -7.81
C MET A 596 18.16 11.60 -8.81
N ASN A 597 16.88 11.91 -8.58
CA ASN A 597 16.12 12.92 -9.30
C ASN A 597 15.57 13.93 -8.29
N GLY A 598 15.85 15.22 -8.48
CA GLY A 598 15.28 16.30 -7.68
C GLY A 598 13.78 16.40 -7.94
N GLY A 599 13.40 16.98 -9.08
CA GLY A 599 12.01 17.27 -9.33
C GLY A 599 11.83 18.55 -10.14
N PRO A 600 10.63 19.13 -10.19
CA PRO A 600 10.36 20.38 -10.89
C PRO A 600 10.61 21.65 -10.04
N ASP A 601 11.16 21.53 -8.84
CA ASP A 601 11.33 22.59 -7.86
C ASP A 601 12.79 22.66 -7.36
N ALA A 602 13.14 23.66 -6.56
CA ALA A 602 14.53 23.89 -6.16
C ALA A 602 15.00 22.91 -5.06
N ASP A 603 15.87 21.98 -5.44
CA ASP A 603 16.24 20.80 -4.68
C ASP A 603 17.71 20.76 -4.22
N TYR A 604 17.96 19.89 -3.25
CA TYR A 604 19.29 19.60 -2.74
C TYR A 604 19.62 18.11 -2.85
N LEU A 605 20.60 17.78 -3.69
CA LEU A 605 21.05 16.41 -3.92
C LEU A 605 22.49 16.23 -3.42
N SER A 606 22.73 15.16 -2.66
CA SER A 606 24.05 14.78 -2.18
C SER A 606 24.30 13.30 -2.42
N GLY A 607 25.09 12.99 -3.45
CA GLY A 607 25.55 11.65 -3.83
C GLY A 607 26.18 10.90 -2.66
N GLY A 608 27.24 11.49 -2.11
CA GLY A 608 28.01 10.90 -1.04
C GLY A 608 29.19 10.13 -1.62
N GLY A 609 29.39 8.87 -1.22
CA GLY A 609 30.37 8.00 -1.88
C GLY A 609 29.70 7.13 -2.93
N GLY A 610 30.49 6.48 -3.79
CA GLY A 610 29.95 5.67 -4.89
C GLY A 610 29.79 6.50 -6.16
N ASN A 611 29.73 5.86 -7.33
CA ASN A 611 29.62 6.60 -8.58
C ASN A 611 28.14 6.93 -8.84
N ASP A 612 27.70 8.11 -8.45
CA ASP A 612 26.30 8.50 -8.50
C ASP A 612 25.89 9.08 -9.86
N ILE A 613 24.58 9.02 -10.14
CA ILE A 613 23.92 9.75 -11.23
C ILE A 613 22.87 10.66 -10.58
N MET A 614 23.01 11.97 -10.76
CA MET A 614 22.12 12.98 -10.19
C MET A 614 21.55 13.89 -11.28
N HIS A 615 20.24 14.05 -11.27
CA HIS A 615 19.47 14.98 -12.10
C HIS A 615 18.75 15.99 -11.20
N GLY A 616 19.02 17.29 -11.38
CA GLY A 616 18.22 18.37 -10.78
C GLY A 616 16.80 18.36 -11.35
N ASN A 617 16.72 18.36 -12.68
CA ASN A 617 15.51 18.55 -13.50
C ASN A 617 15.11 20.03 -13.56
N ASP A 618 13.86 20.42 -13.28
CA ASP A 618 13.51 21.85 -13.34
C ASP A 618 13.72 22.45 -11.95
N GLY A 619 14.33 23.63 -11.83
CA GLY A 619 14.55 24.23 -10.50
C GLY A 619 15.88 24.96 -10.41
N ASP A 620 16.09 25.71 -9.32
CA ASP A 620 17.43 26.24 -9.02
C ASP A 620 18.11 25.29 -8.03
N ASP A 621 18.80 24.27 -8.54
CA ASP A 621 19.20 23.10 -7.76
C ASP A 621 20.63 23.20 -7.20
N THR A 622 20.88 22.41 -6.17
CA THR A 622 22.23 22.22 -5.61
C THR A 622 22.59 20.74 -5.59
N LEU A 623 23.54 20.36 -6.45
CA LEU A 623 24.02 18.99 -6.58
C LEU A 623 25.45 18.86 -6.02
N LYS A 624 25.69 17.82 -5.22
CA LYS A 624 27.01 17.49 -4.68
C LYS A 624 27.33 16.02 -4.91
N GLY A 625 28.38 15.74 -5.70
CA GLY A 625 28.89 14.39 -5.95
C GLY A 625 29.47 13.75 -4.70
N GLY A 626 30.62 14.25 -4.28
CA GLY A 626 31.36 13.73 -3.13
C GLY A 626 32.60 12.98 -3.58
N PRO A 627 33.03 11.95 -2.84
CA PRO A 627 34.17 11.12 -3.25
C PRO A 627 33.78 9.96 -4.19
N ALA A 628 33.86 10.15 -5.50
CA ALA A 628 33.90 9.11 -6.55
C ALA A 628 33.68 9.76 -7.93
N ALA A 629 33.58 8.96 -9.00
CA ALA A 629 33.34 9.47 -10.34
C ALA A 629 31.83 9.62 -10.61
N ASP A 630 31.30 10.80 -10.31
CA ASP A 630 29.87 11.10 -10.40
C ASP A 630 29.46 11.71 -11.74
N ARG A 631 28.17 11.57 -12.07
CA ARG A 631 27.52 12.28 -13.17
C ARG A 631 26.43 13.18 -12.61
N MET A 632 26.56 14.48 -12.83
CA MET A 632 25.59 15.49 -12.41
C MET A 632 25.05 16.25 -13.62
N TYR A 633 23.73 16.37 -13.66
CA TYR A 633 22.98 17.16 -14.62
C TYR A 633 22.14 18.16 -13.82
N GLY A 634 22.37 19.46 -13.99
CA GLY A 634 21.52 20.50 -13.41
C GLY A 634 20.15 20.50 -14.09
N ASP A 635 20.18 20.44 -15.42
CA ASP A 635 19.02 20.45 -16.32
C ASP A 635 18.42 21.86 -16.50
N ASP A 636 17.18 22.16 -16.09
CA ASP A 636 16.52 23.45 -16.32
C ASP A 636 16.56 24.35 -15.07
N GLY A 637 17.39 25.41 -15.06
CA GLY A 637 17.36 26.47 -14.05
C GLY A 637 18.74 26.94 -13.63
N SER A 638 18.87 27.80 -12.61
CA SER A 638 20.18 28.35 -12.23
C SER A 638 20.87 27.50 -11.17
N ASP A 639 21.60 26.48 -11.61
CA ASP A 639 22.07 25.39 -10.77
C ASP A 639 23.45 25.62 -10.14
N THR A 640 23.72 24.89 -9.07
CA THR A 640 25.03 24.81 -8.44
C THR A 640 25.49 23.35 -8.33
N LEU A 641 26.46 22.96 -9.17
CA LEU A 641 27.04 21.63 -9.21
C LEU A 641 28.44 21.63 -8.59
N GLN A 642 28.67 20.73 -7.63
CA GLN A 642 29.96 20.53 -6.97
C GLN A 642 30.37 19.05 -7.02
N GLY A 643 31.37 18.71 -7.83
CA GLY A 643 31.86 17.34 -8.01
C GLY A 643 32.53 16.75 -6.79
N GLY A 644 33.56 17.39 -6.27
CA GLY A 644 34.25 16.94 -5.07
C GLY A 644 35.59 16.30 -5.39
N THR A 645 35.71 14.98 -5.31
CA THR A 645 36.95 14.27 -5.65
C THR A 645 36.68 13.04 -6.48
N GLY A 646 37.47 12.80 -7.52
CA GLY A 646 37.17 11.77 -8.50
C GLY A 646 37.35 12.33 -9.90
N ASN A 647 36.82 11.67 -10.93
CA ASN A 647 36.78 12.29 -12.26
C ASN A 647 35.30 12.50 -12.57
N GLU A 648 34.82 13.71 -12.39
CA GLU A 648 33.39 13.99 -12.48
C GLU A 648 32.96 14.40 -13.88
N PHE A 649 31.68 14.18 -14.17
CA PHE A 649 30.98 14.75 -15.31
C PHE A 649 29.91 15.71 -14.80
N LEU A 650 30.02 16.99 -15.12
CA LEU A 650 29.05 18.03 -14.74
C LEU A 650 28.48 18.67 -16.00
N TYR A 651 27.16 18.66 -16.11
CA TYR A 651 26.39 19.38 -17.12
C TYR A 651 25.45 20.36 -16.41
N GLY A 652 25.62 21.67 -16.64
CA GLY A 652 24.76 22.72 -16.09
C GLY A 652 23.36 22.60 -16.68
N GLY A 653 23.20 23.00 -17.94
CA GLY A 653 21.96 22.78 -18.67
C GLY A 653 21.43 24.07 -19.27
N ASN A 654 20.24 24.51 -18.88
CA ASN A 654 19.66 25.78 -19.31
C ASN A 654 19.69 26.78 -18.15
N ASP A 655 19.86 28.07 -18.47
CA ASP A 655 20.03 29.18 -17.52
C ASP A 655 21.45 29.26 -16.94
N ASN A 656 21.68 30.02 -15.85
CA ASN A 656 23.04 30.44 -15.49
C ASN A 656 23.59 29.59 -14.35
N ASP A 657 24.51 28.70 -14.69
CA ASP A 657 24.96 27.65 -13.78
C ASP A 657 26.30 27.96 -13.11
N LYS A 658 26.56 27.28 -12.00
CA LYS A 658 27.84 27.27 -11.29
C LYS A 658 28.38 25.88 -11.19
N LEU A 659 29.50 25.61 -11.87
CA LEU A 659 30.13 24.30 -11.91
C LEU A 659 31.48 24.35 -11.21
N THR A 660 31.68 23.46 -10.25
CA THR A 660 32.97 23.20 -9.60
C THR A 660 33.27 21.71 -9.71
N GLY A 661 34.21 21.31 -10.58
CA GLY A 661 34.64 19.91 -10.68
C GLY A 661 35.20 19.43 -9.35
N GLY A 662 36.31 20.03 -8.93
CA GLY A 662 36.96 19.68 -7.67
C GLY A 662 38.28 19.04 -7.99
N ALA A 663 38.69 18.01 -7.25
CA ALA A 663 39.97 17.35 -7.47
C ALA A 663 39.84 16.11 -8.35
N GLY A 664 40.49 16.13 -9.51
CA GLY A 664 40.74 15.00 -10.39
C GLY A 664 40.77 15.43 -11.85
N ASN A 665 40.21 14.68 -12.79
CA ASN A 665 40.19 15.14 -14.19
C ASN A 665 38.75 15.20 -14.64
N ASP A 666 38.19 16.40 -14.57
CA ASP A 666 36.75 16.59 -14.68
C ASP A 666 36.35 17.01 -16.10
N TYR A 667 35.13 16.67 -16.46
CA TYR A 667 34.51 17.10 -17.70
C TYR A 667 33.31 18.00 -17.38
N LEU A 668 33.41 19.26 -17.77
CA LEU A 668 32.44 20.31 -17.45
C LEU A 668 31.80 20.85 -18.74
N SER A 669 30.49 21.04 -18.71
CA SER A 669 29.71 21.69 -19.76
C SER A 669 28.68 22.59 -19.11
N GLY A 670 28.70 23.89 -19.44
CA GLY A 670 27.77 24.87 -18.87
C GLY A 670 26.38 24.75 -19.50
N GLY A 671 26.31 24.48 -20.80
CA GLY A 671 25.07 24.45 -21.54
C GLY A 671 24.72 25.82 -22.11
N SER A 672 23.48 26.27 -21.93
CA SER A 672 23.00 27.56 -22.43
C SER A 672 22.77 28.54 -21.31
N GLY A 673 23.37 29.73 -21.41
CA GLY A 673 23.29 30.72 -20.32
C GLY A 673 24.59 31.49 -20.18
N ASN A 674 24.80 32.09 -19.01
CA ASN A 674 26.09 32.70 -18.66
C ASN A 674 26.65 31.94 -17.46
N ASP A 675 27.49 30.96 -17.74
CA ASP A 675 27.88 29.98 -16.74
C ASP A 675 29.15 30.39 -16.03
N THR A 676 29.33 29.88 -14.81
CA THR A 676 30.52 30.13 -14.00
C THR A 676 31.22 28.82 -13.66
N PHE A 677 32.39 28.62 -14.25
CA PHE A 677 33.29 27.51 -13.94
C PHE A 677 34.28 27.93 -12.85
N ILE A 678 34.26 27.26 -11.70
CA ILE A 678 35.10 27.59 -10.55
C ILE A 678 36.32 26.66 -10.53
N PHE A 679 37.52 27.23 -10.47
CA PHE A 679 38.78 26.50 -10.51
C PHE A 679 39.71 26.89 -9.36
N GLY A 680 40.24 25.88 -8.67
CA GLY A 680 41.10 26.04 -7.49
C GLY A 680 42.44 25.31 -7.60
N PRO A 681 43.26 25.39 -6.54
CA PRO A 681 44.53 24.66 -6.49
C PRO A 681 44.28 23.15 -6.36
N GLY A 682 44.99 22.36 -7.18
CA GLY A 682 44.92 20.90 -7.13
C GLY A 682 43.64 20.31 -7.71
N PHE A 683 42.97 21.05 -8.61
CA PHE A 683 41.76 20.61 -9.26
C PHE A 683 42.04 19.55 -10.33
N GLY A 684 43.26 19.53 -10.88
CA GLY A 684 43.70 18.46 -11.76
C GLY A 684 43.64 18.84 -13.23
N LYS A 685 43.24 17.93 -14.12
CA LYS A 685 43.26 18.20 -15.58
C LYS A 685 41.85 18.19 -16.15
N ASP A 686 41.25 19.36 -16.16
CA ASP A 686 39.83 19.51 -16.46
C ASP A 686 39.61 19.93 -17.91
N VAL A 687 38.45 19.59 -18.43
CA VAL A 687 37.98 19.93 -19.76
C VAL A 687 36.70 20.75 -19.62
N ILE A 688 36.65 21.93 -20.26
CA ILE A 688 35.42 22.69 -20.46
C ILE A 688 35.07 22.59 -21.94
N SER A 689 33.93 21.96 -22.24
CA SER A 689 33.61 21.51 -23.60
C SER A 689 32.90 22.54 -24.48
N ASP A 690 32.29 23.56 -23.88
CA ASP A 690 31.36 24.49 -24.51
C ASP A 690 31.51 25.94 -24.03
N PHE A 691 32.73 26.36 -23.67
CA PHE A 691 32.97 27.72 -23.17
C PHE A 691 32.52 28.81 -24.17
N HIS A 692 31.46 29.54 -23.81
CA HIS A 692 30.87 30.61 -24.59
C HIS A 692 31.35 31.99 -24.13
N ASN A 693 32.02 32.74 -25.01
CA ASN A 693 32.42 34.12 -24.75
C ASN A 693 31.99 35.09 -25.86
N THR A 694 31.04 34.68 -26.69
CA THR A 694 30.53 35.45 -27.83
C THR A 694 29.03 35.24 -28.00
N ASN A 695 28.37 36.16 -28.71
CA ASN A 695 26.96 36.04 -29.15
C ASN A 695 25.85 36.22 -28.09
N GLY A 696 26.15 36.82 -26.94
CA GLY A 696 25.12 37.21 -25.96
C GLY A 696 25.05 36.29 -24.74
N GLU A 697 25.69 35.14 -24.83
CA GLU A 697 26.08 34.25 -23.73
C GLU A 697 27.56 34.51 -23.41
N ARG A 698 27.88 34.62 -22.13
CA ARG A 698 29.21 34.94 -21.63
C ARG A 698 29.48 34.19 -20.33
N ASP A 699 30.19 33.10 -20.50
CA ASP A 699 30.71 32.29 -19.42
C ASP A 699 31.91 32.97 -18.76
N ILE A 700 32.16 32.58 -17.52
CA ILE A 700 33.21 33.08 -16.67
C ILE A 700 33.98 31.89 -16.09
N ILE A 701 35.32 31.97 -16.13
CA ILE A 701 36.17 31.11 -15.30
C ILE A 701 36.58 31.91 -14.05
N GLN A 702 36.17 31.42 -12.89
CA GLN A 702 36.52 31.99 -11.60
C GLN A 702 37.70 31.23 -10.99
N PHE A 703 38.83 31.91 -10.83
CA PHE A 703 40.01 31.39 -10.14
C PHE A 703 40.06 31.85 -8.68
N ASP A 704 40.49 30.97 -7.78
CA ASP A 704 41.02 31.36 -6.48
C ASP A 704 42.30 32.21 -6.65
N HIS A 705 42.45 33.32 -5.91
CA HIS A 705 43.64 34.22 -5.97
C HIS A 705 44.98 33.50 -5.78
N THR A 706 45.00 32.33 -5.16
CA THR A 706 46.20 31.52 -4.97
C THR A 706 46.67 30.81 -6.24
N VAL A 707 45.79 30.63 -7.24
CA VAL A 707 46.14 30.08 -8.56
C VAL A 707 46.66 31.20 -9.46
N PHE A 708 45.86 32.26 -9.63
CA PHE A 708 46.21 33.47 -10.38
C PHE A 708 45.64 34.68 -9.65
N SER A 709 46.43 35.74 -9.50
CA SER A 709 46.00 36.95 -8.78
C SER A 709 45.27 37.97 -9.66
N ASP A 710 45.54 37.93 -10.97
CA ASP A 710 44.93 38.80 -11.98
C ASP A 710 45.10 38.24 -13.41
N PHE A 711 44.45 38.88 -14.38
CA PHE A 711 44.51 38.49 -15.79
C PHE A 711 45.92 38.55 -16.40
N ASN A 712 46.79 39.45 -15.94
CA ASN A 712 48.16 39.53 -16.46
C ASN A 712 48.97 38.31 -16.02
N SER A 713 48.76 37.83 -14.79
CA SER A 713 49.39 36.61 -14.28
C SER A 713 48.91 35.35 -15.00
N LEU A 714 47.63 35.32 -15.41
CA LEU A 714 47.04 34.23 -16.19
C LEU A 714 47.57 34.20 -17.64
N GLN A 715 47.76 35.36 -18.28
CA GLN A 715 48.03 35.46 -19.71
C GLN A 715 49.25 34.66 -20.20
N SER A 716 50.31 34.54 -19.39
CA SER A 716 51.49 33.75 -19.74
C SER A 716 51.30 32.24 -19.67
N HIS A 717 50.16 31.77 -19.17
CA HIS A 717 49.85 30.36 -18.93
C HIS A 717 48.85 29.78 -19.93
N MET A 718 48.37 30.60 -20.87
CA MET A 718 47.43 30.20 -21.92
C MET A 718 48.16 29.89 -23.23
N ILE A 719 47.93 28.70 -23.79
CA ILE A 719 48.51 28.24 -25.06
C ILE A 719 47.38 27.77 -25.98
N GLN A 720 47.39 28.21 -27.24
CA GLN A 720 46.51 27.63 -28.26
C GLN A 720 47.10 26.29 -28.72
N GLU A 721 46.37 25.19 -28.54
CA GLU A 721 46.71 23.87 -29.07
C GLU A 721 45.60 23.39 -30.01
N GLY A 722 45.87 23.38 -31.32
CA GLY A 722 44.85 23.02 -32.30
C GLY A 722 43.67 24.00 -32.28
N THR A 723 42.48 23.50 -31.97
CA THR A 723 41.23 24.27 -31.82
C THR A 723 40.98 24.76 -30.40
N ASP A 724 41.82 24.36 -29.45
CA ASP A 724 41.52 24.46 -28.02
C ASP A 724 42.53 25.41 -27.34
N VAL A 725 42.14 25.98 -26.21
CA VAL A 725 43.04 26.79 -25.36
C VAL A 725 43.36 26.02 -24.09
N ILE A 726 44.65 25.75 -23.88
CA ILE A 726 45.14 25.09 -22.66
C ILE A 726 45.64 26.16 -21.69
N ILE A 727 45.07 26.19 -20.50
CA ILE A 727 45.53 27.01 -19.37
C ILE A 727 46.28 26.09 -18.40
N THR A 728 47.58 26.31 -18.20
CA THR A 728 48.40 25.46 -17.31
C THR A 728 48.85 26.25 -16.08
N ALA A 729 48.24 26.00 -14.92
CA ALA A 729 48.71 26.56 -13.65
C ALA A 729 49.96 25.81 -13.14
N ASP A 730 49.94 24.48 -13.20
CA ASP A 730 51.11 23.62 -12.96
C ASP A 730 50.97 22.26 -13.67
N ALA A 731 51.92 21.34 -13.43
CA ALA A 731 51.98 20.04 -14.13
C ALA A 731 50.74 19.14 -13.91
N ASN A 732 50.02 19.37 -12.81
CA ASN A 732 48.83 18.63 -12.41
C ASN A 732 47.63 19.57 -12.25
N ASN A 733 47.66 20.79 -12.78
CA ASN A 733 46.53 21.72 -12.67
C ASN A 733 46.36 22.47 -14.00
N THR A 734 45.50 21.94 -14.88
CA THR A 734 45.29 22.43 -16.24
C THR A 734 43.81 22.48 -16.60
N ILE A 735 43.42 23.46 -17.41
CA ILE A 735 42.10 23.54 -18.04
C ILE A 735 42.27 23.48 -19.56
N ASP A 736 41.55 22.58 -20.21
CA ASP A 736 41.38 22.50 -21.66
C ASP A 736 40.04 23.14 -22.06
N LEU A 737 40.08 24.33 -22.66
CA LEU A 737 38.92 25.02 -23.22
C LEU A 737 38.72 24.58 -24.67
N GLN A 738 37.84 23.62 -24.89
CA GLN A 738 37.63 23.04 -26.21
C GLN A 738 37.01 24.06 -27.16
N ASN A 739 37.42 23.99 -28.44
CA ASN A 739 36.91 24.83 -29.52
C ASN A 739 37.00 26.35 -29.25
N THR A 740 37.85 26.76 -28.31
CA THR A 740 38.04 28.15 -27.91
C THR A 740 39.24 28.76 -28.62
N ARG A 741 39.13 30.03 -28.99
CA ARG A 741 40.22 30.78 -29.59
C ARG A 741 40.87 31.72 -28.60
N LEU A 742 42.19 31.63 -28.45
CA LEU A 742 42.95 32.44 -27.51
C LEU A 742 42.81 33.94 -27.77
N ASP A 743 42.67 34.36 -29.04
CA ASP A 743 42.49 35.77 -29.40
C ASP A 743 41.09 36.31 -29.14
N HIS A 744 40.15 35.48 -28.68
CA HIS A 744 38.80 35.88 -28.27
C HIS A 744 38.66 36.04 -26.75
N LEU A 745 39.63 35.55 -25.96
CA LEU A 745 39.61 35.68 -24.51
C LEU A 745 40.08 37.06 -24.03
N SER A 746 39.42 37.58 -23.01
CA SER A 746 39.60 38.91 -22.44
C SER A 746 39.50 38.89 -20.91
N VAL A 747 39.85 39.99 -20.25
CA VAL A 747 39.74 40.11 -18.78
C VAL A 747 38.33 39.88 -18.25
N ASP A 748 37.31 40.11 -19.07
CA ASP A 748 35.92 40.00 -18.64
C ASP A 748 35.46 38.54 -18.47
N ASP A 749 36.12 37.61 -19.17
CA ASP A 749 35.83 36.16 -19.17
C ASP A 749 36.42 35.46 -17.93
N PHE A 750 37.08 36.22 -17.05
CA PHE A 750 37.73 35.71 -15.85
C PHE A 750 37.35 36.51 -14.60
N ARG A 751 37.29 35.81 -13.47
CA ARG A 751 37.19 36.40 -12.12
C ARG A 751 38.30 35.83 -11.24
N PHE A 752 38.80 36.66 -10.33
CA PHE A 752 39.85 36.31 -9.38
C PHE A 752 39.34 36.67 -7.99
N VAL A 753 39.03 35.67 -7.16
CA VAL A 753 38.29 35.82 -5.89
C VAL A 753 39.02 35.30 -4.68
#